data_AF-A0A7X5HTV4-F1
#
_entry.id   AF-A0A7X5HTV4-F1
#
_cell.length_a   1.000
_cell.length_b   1.000
_cell.length_c   1.000
_cell.angle_alpha   90.00
_cell.angle_beta   90.00
_cell.angle_gamma   90.00
#
_symmetry.space_group_name_H-M   'P 1'
#
loop_
_entity.id
_entity.type
_entity.pdbx_description
1 polymer ?
#
loop_
_entity_poly.entity_id
_entity_poly.type
_entity_poly.pdbx_seq_one_letter_code
_entity_poly.pdbx_strand_id
1 'polypeptide(L)'
;MAKKILIVGGVAGGATTAARLRRIDEESEIILFERGKYISFANCGLPYYIGGVIKDRNALLVQTPEAMGARFNMDVRIENEVTAIHRKEKSVSVRNHATGETYKETYDVLVLSPGSSPLKPPIPGIDSPNIFSLWNIPDTDAIKGYVEKNQVKTATVIGGGFIGIEMVENLHELGIDVTLVEMADQVLTPVDFEMAQLVHSHVSSQGVKMYLKNGVKSFTYKDGSTTVELQDGTKVDADMVILSIGIRPNGELAKDAGLDVNQRGGIVVDSHLKTSDPDIYALGDAIEVVDFVNGVPTMIPLAGPANKQGRIVANNIAGRLEPYEGTMGTSVAKVFDLTVASTGANEKALHRLGKVYGKDYFVTVIEPKSHAGYYPGAMPMTLKLIFTSDGKILGVQAVGYDGVEKRVDVIATAMRLGGTVSDLKKLELAYAPPFSSAKDPVNMAGFTAENILNKDQEVVRWDEVGNLSADDTLVLDVREDVERELGFIPGSIHIPVNDLRQRQGELPKDKTIVVYCAVGLRGYVAARILSQLGFQAKNLLGGYNLYKYFYKDYTNPLCVVTDTVHSLGDDGAPEFVEPKPEEALQGVQTVQLNACGLQCPGPIMQVNNTMPTLNPGDILEVSATDPGFIVDVQAWAKKTGNTFLKSEKRNREFVAYIKKGAPTLAGHRAAAAEKNGSTMVVFSGDLDKALASLIIANGAAAMGKKVTMFFTFWGLNILRKAEKVPVKKTFLDAMFGAMMPRGTGKLPLSKLNMGGMGTAMMKMTMKNKHVNTLDELIASAQKAGVKFVACTMSMDVMGITEEELIDGVDFGGVAAYLGEAEDAYHNLFI
;
A
#
# COMPACT_ATOMS: atom_id res chain seq x y z
N MET A 1 -17.27 54.03 10.70
CA MET A 1 -16.34 55.06 10.19
C MET A 1 -15.42 54.37 9.21
N ALA A 2 -15.33 54.91 8.00
CA ALA A 2 -14.38 54.46 6.99
C ALA A 2 -12.96 54.46 7.57
N LYS A 3 -12.18 53.41 7.27
CA LYS A 3 -10.78 53.26 7.66
C LYS A 3 -9.91 53.16 6.41
N LYS A 4 -8.66 53.60 6.51
CA LYS A 4 -7.61 53.27 5.55
C LYS A 4 -6.86 52.01 5.99
N ILE A 5 -7.00 50.94 5.21
CA ILE A 5 -6.48 49.61 5.55
C ILE A 5 -5.41 49.24 4.53
N LEU A 6 -4.19 49.03 5.02
CA LEU A 6 -3.08 48.55 4.21
C LEU A 6 -2.84 47.06 4.47
N ILE A 7 -2.64 46.28 3.42
CA ILE A 7 -2.38 44.84 3.48
C ILE A 7 -1.07 44.55 2.76
N VAL A 8 -0.13 43.89 3.44
CA VAL A 8 1.21 43.56 2.92
C VAL A 8 1.26 42.07 2.58
N GLY A 9 1.35 41.75 1.29
CA GLY A 9 1.37 40.40 0.73
C GLY A 9 0.04 40.03 0.05
N GLY A 10 0.08 39.80 -1.27
CA GLY A 10 -1.10 39.68 -2.13
C GLY A 10 -1.56 38.26 -2.46
N VAL A 11 -1.15 37.26 -1.69
CA VAL A 11 -1.43 35.83 -1.95
C VAL A 11 -2.48 35.31 -0.94
N ALA A 12 -2.32 34.10 -0.39
CA ALA A 12 -3.37 33.39 0.35
C ALA A 12 -4.05 34.23 1.46
N GLY A 13 -3.26 34.70 2.42
CA GLY A 13 -3.76 35.39 3.59
C GLY A 13 -4.26 36.82 3.30
N GLY A 14 -3.40 37.65 2.70
CA GLY A 14 -3.73 39.04 2.39
C GLY A 14 -4.85 39.20 1.37
N ALA A 15 -4.88 38.42 0.27
CA ALA A 15 -5.96 38.50 -0.71
C ALA A 15 -7.30 38.07 -0.10
N THR A 16 -7.30 37.04 0.76
CA THR A 16 -8.51 36.62 1.48
C THR A 16 -9.02 37.69 2.43
N THR A 17 -8.10 38.35 3.15
CA THR A 17 -8.42 39.48 4.04
C THR A 17 -9.06 40.61 3.25
N ALA A 18 -8.41 41.05 2.17
CA ALA A 18 -8.88 42.14 1.32
C ALA A 18 -10.28 41.86 0.74
N ALA A 19 -10.46 40.68 0.13
CA ALA A 19 -11.73 40.30 -0.46
C ALA A 19 -12.85 40.17 0.58
N ARG A 20 -12.55 39.69 1.80
CA ARG A 20 -13.53 39.61 2.88
C ARG A 20 -13.90 40.99 3.42
N LEU A 21 -12.92 41.87 3.62
CA LEU A 21 -13.13 43.24 4.11
C LEU A 21 -14.12 43.99 3.23
N ARG A 22 -13.90 44.00 1.91
CA ARG A 22 -14.84 44.67 1.00
C ARG A 22 -16.28 44.15 1.14
N ARG A 23 -16.47 42.83 1.27
CA ARG A 23 -17.82 42.25 1.42
C ARG A 23 -18.54 42.64 2.71
N ILE A 24 -17.87 43.25 3.68
CA ILE A 24 -18.45 43.64 4.97
C ILE A 24 -18.31 45.14 5.28
N ASP A 25 -17.54 45.87 4.48
CA ASP A 25 -17.30 47.30 4.60
C ASP A 25 -17.03 47.90 3.21
N GLU A 26 -17.99 48.68 2.70
CA GLU A 26 -17.91 49.32 1.39
C GLU A 26 -17.24 50.70 1.45
N GLU A 27 -17.12 51.30 2.63
CA GLU A 27 -16.63 52.67 2.78
C GLU A 27 -15.12 52.74 3.01
N SER A 28 -14.53 51.70 3.62
CA SER A 28 -13.09 51.68 3.88
C SER A 28 -12.25 51.64 2.60
N GLU A 29 -11.14 52.39 2.62
CA GLU A 29 -10.10 52.36 1.60
C GLU A 29 -9.19 51.15 1.86
N ILE A 30 -9.04 50.27 0.86
CA ILE A 30 -8.25 49.05 0.98
C ILE A 30 -7.12 49.12 -0.06
N ILE A 31 -5.88 49.07 0.41
CA ILE A 31 -4.69 49.03 -0.44
C ILE A 31 -3.93 47.73 -0.17
N LEU A 32 -3.70 46.95 -1.22
CA LEU A 32 -2.99 45.68 -1.19
C LEU A 32 -1.62 45.84 -1.88
N PHE A 33 -0.55 45.64 -1.12
CA PHE A 33 0.82 45.66 -1.64
C PHE A 33 1.31 44.25 -1.92
N GLU A 34 1.91 44.06 -3.08
CA GLU A 34 2.63 42.84 -3.47
C GLU A 34 3.97 43.24 -4.09
N ARG A 35 5.07 42.66 -3.58
CA ARG A 35 6.41 42.96 -4.09
C ARG A 35 6.66 42.30 -5.45
N GLY A 36 6.01 41.18 -5.73
CA GLY A 36 6.07 40.48 -6.99
C GLY A 36 5.11 41.03 -8.04
N LYS A 37 5.12 40.41 -9.23
CA LYS A 37 4.25 40.76 -10.36
C LYS A 37 2.84 40.16 -10.28
N TYR A 38 2.64 39.17 -9.42
CA TYR A 38 1.43 38.35 -9.39
C TYR A 38 0.84 38.31 -8.00
N ILE A 39 -0.47 38.49 -7.93
CA ILE A 39 -1.28 38.26 -6.73
C ILE A 39 -2.07 36.96 -6.89
N SER A 40 -2.54 36.40 -5.78
CA SER A 40 -3.46 35.25 -5.77
C SER A 40 -3.06 34.11 -6.73
N PHE A 41 -1.76 33.82 -6.85
CA PHE A 41 -1.31 32.69 -7.65
C PHE A 41 -1.38 31.39 -6.84
N ALA A 42 -1.46 30.26 -7.53
CA ALA A 42 -1.59 28.93 -6.92
C ALA A 42 -0.20 28.37 -6.58
N ASN A 43 0.37 28.76 -5.43
CA ASN A 43 1.69 28.26 -4.96
C ASN A 43 1.75 26.72 -4.94
N CYS A 44 0.66 26.08 -4.54
CA CYS A 44 0.57 24.61 -4.48
C CYS A 44 0.52 23.96 -5.87
N GLY A 45 0.28 24.72 -6.93
CA GLY A 45 0.28 24.24 -8.31
C GLY A 45 1.66 24.29 -8.99
N LEU A 46 2.66 24.93 -8.37
CA LEU A 46 3.94 25.20 -9.04
C LEU A 46 4.71 23.93 -9.42
N PRO A 47 4.90 22.92 -8.54
CA PRO A 47 5.57 21.68 -8.92
C PRO A 47 4.86 20.96 -10.07
N TYR A 48 3.52 20.94 -10.05
CA TYR A 48 2.69 20.29 -11.06
C TYR A 48 2.74 20.98 -12.44
N TYR A 49 3.01 22.28 -12.49
CA TYR A 49 3.29 22.97 -13.75
C TYR A 49 4.69 22.65 -14.27
N ILE A 50 5.69 22.54 -13.39
CA ILE A 50 7.05 22.13 -13.75
C ILE A 50 7.03 20.73 -14.38
N GLY A 51 6.35 19.77 -13.74
CA GLY A 51 6.20 18.40 -14.25
C GLY A 51 5.24 18.23 -15.43
N GLY A 52 4.63 19.31 -15.93
CA GLY A 52 3.73 19.27 -17.08
C GLY A 52 2.34 18.67 -16.83
N VAL A 53 2.00 18.34 -15.58
CA VAL A 53 0.66 17.89 -15.16
C VAL A 53 -0.36 19.02 -15.36
N ILE A 54 -0.03 20.22 -14.87
CA ILE A 54 -0.73 21.46 -15.23
C ILE A 54 -0.07 21.99 -16.50
N LYS A 55 -0.79 21.95 -17.62
CA LYS A 55 -0.23 22.34 -18.93
C LYS A 55 -0.22 23.85 -19.16
N ASP A 56 -1.26 24.54 -18.69
CA ASP A 56 -1.43 25.98 -18.88
C ASP A 56 -0.87 26.75 -17.69
N ARG A 57 0.15 27.59 -17.96
CA ARG A 57 0.74 28.49 -16.96
C ARG A 57 -0.29 29.45 -16.38
N ASN A 58 -1.25 29.90 -17.18
CA ASN A 58 -2.25 30.88 -16.74
C ASN A 58 -3.24 30.27 -15.75
N ALA A 59 -3.38 28.94 -15.69
CA ALA A 59 -4.18 28.27 -14.66
C ALA A 59 -3.62 28.50 -13.24
N LEU A 60 -2.34 28.85 -13.12
CA LEU A 60 -1.73 29.23 -11.84
C LEU A 60 -2.11 30.64 -11.38
N LEU A 61 -2.64 31.50 -12.27
CA LEU A 61 -2.98 32.89 -11.98
C LEU A 61 -4.49 33.00 -11.71
N VAL A 62 -4.90 32.83 -10.44
CA VAL A 62 -6.33 32.72 -10.07
C VAL A 62 -7.06 34.06 -10.16
N GLN A 63 -6.37 35.18 -9.93
CA GLN A 63 -6.89 36.54 -10.10
C GLN A 63 -5.80 37.46 -10.66
N THR A 64 -6.22 38.53 -11.34
CA THR A 64 -5.33 39.64 -11.74
C THR A 64 -5.58 40.86 -10.86
N PRO A 65 -4.62 41.79 -10.74
CA PRO A 65 -4.82 43.05 -10.03
C PRO A 65 -6.04 43.82 -10.50
N GLU A 66 -6.26 43.91 -11.82
CA GLU A 66 -7.37 44.65 -12.43
C GLU A 66 -8.71 43.98 -12.11
N ALA A 67 -8.80 42.66 -12.25
CA ALA A 67 -10.02 41.91 -11.98
C ALA A 67 -10.38 41.95 -10.49
N MET A 68 -9.38 41.82 -9.61
CA MET A 68 -9.57 41.90 -8.16
C MET A 68 -9.95 43.31 -7.72
N GLY A 69 -9.25 44.34 -8.22
CA GLY A 69 -9.51 45.74 -7.95
C GLY A 69 -10.91 46.18 -8.40
N ALA A 70 -11.32 45.80 -9.62
CA ALA A 70 -12.66 46.10 -10.14
C ALA A 70 -13.77 45.38 -9.35
N ARG A 71 -13.58 44.10 -9.02
CA ARG A 71 -14.59 43.30 -8.30
C ARG A 71 -14.80 43.77 -6.87
N PHE A 72 -13.73 44.19 -6.20
CA PHE A 72 -13.74 44.49 -4.77
C PHE A 72 -13.39 45.94 -4.45
N ASN A 73 -13.45 46.84 -5.43
CA ASN A 73 -13.19 48.27 -5.27
C ASN A 73 -11.96 48.55 -4.38
N MET A 74 -10.81 47.98 -4.73
CA MET A 74 -9.56 48.09 -3.94
C MET A 74 -8.38 48.48 -4.81
N ASP A 75 -7.42 49.16 -4.21
CA ASP A 75 -6.15 49.53 -4.86
C ASP A 75 -5.15 48.38 -4.71
N VAL A 76 -4.78 47.74 -5.82
CA VAL A 76 -3.83 46.63 -5.85
C VAL A 76 -2.54 47.11 -6.49
N ARG A 77 -1.47 47.17 -5.70
CA ARG A 77 -0.15 47.66 -6.12
C ARG A 77 0.85 46.51 -6.16
N ILE A 78 1.02 45.92 -7.34
CA ILE A 78 2.08 44.94 -7.63
C ILE A 78 3.43 45.64 -7.81
N GLU A 79 4.53 44.89 -7.70
CA GLU A 79 5.90 45.42 -7.73
C GLU A 79 6.15 46.55 -6.70
N ASN A 80 5.34 46.61 -5.64
CA ASN A 80 5.46 47.59 -4.55
C ASN A 80 5.81 46.85 -3.26
N GLU A 81 7.04 47.02 -2.80
CA GLU A 81 7.55 46.38 -1.59
C GLU A 81 7.47 47.35 -0.41
N VAL A 82 6.78 46.94 0.65
CA VAL A 82 6.87 47.63 1.94
C VAL A 82 8.24 47.34 2.56
N THR A 83 9.00 48.39 2.84
CA THR A 83 10.40 48.30 3.29
C THR A 83 10.59 48.71 4.75
N ALA A 84 9.65 49.48 5.33
CA ALA A 84 9.68 49.87 6.74
C ALA A 84 8.27 50.20 7.26
N ILE A 85 8.04 50.01 8.56
CA ILE A 85 6.81 50.38 9.26
C ILE A 85 7.12 51.45 10.31
N HIS A 86 6.49 52.62 10.18
CA HIS A 86 6.64 53.75 11.10
C HIS A 86 5.42 53.84 12.03
N ARG A 87 5.41 53.02 13.09
CA ARG A 87 4.26 52.86 14.01
C ARG A 87 3.73 54.16 14.61
N LYS A 88 4.63 55.04 15.09
CA LYS A 88 4.24 56.33 15.68
C LYS A 88 3.55 57.27 14.70
N GLU A 89 3.95 57.21 13.43
CA GLU A 89 3.40 58.01 12.34
C GLU A 89 2.21 57.33 11.65
N LYS A 90 1.92 56.08 12.02
CA LYS A 90 0.98 55.19 11.32
C LYS A 90 1.15 55.22 9.80
N SER A 91 2.39 55.00 9.35
CA SER A 91 2.72 54.93 7.93
C SER A 91 3.71 53.81 7.60
N VAL A 92 3.81 53.46 6.33
CA VAL A 92 4.80 52.52 5.79
C VAL A 92 5.63 53.18 4.70
N SER A 93 6.91 52.82 4.59
CA SER A 93 7.73 53.15 3.43
C SER A 93 7.53 52.08 2.35
N VAL A 94 7.25 52.50 1.12
CA VAL A 94 7.02 51.61 -0.02
C VAL A 94 8.01 51.92 -1.13
N ARG A 95 8.64 50.89 -1.70
CA ARG A 95 9.50 50.99 -2.88
C ARG A 95 8.78 50.37 -4.07
N ASN A 96 8.59 51.15 -5.14
CA ASN A 96 8.10 50.66 -6.41
C ASN A 96 9.28 50.13 -7.24
N HIS A 97 9.33 48.82 -7.48
CA HIS A 97 10.39 48.16 -8.23
C HIS A 97 10.33 48.42 -9.75
N ALA A 98 9.17 48.82 -10.27
CA ALA A 98 9.02 49.16 -11.68
C ALA A 98 9.57 50.57 -11.99
N THR A 99 9.41 51.54 -11.09
CA THR A 99 9.86 52.94 -11.30
C THR A 99 11.12 53.30 -10.53
N GLY A 100 11.47 52.55 -9.47
CA GLY A 100 12.55 52.87 -8.53
C GLY A 100 12.16 53.91 -7.46
N GLU A 101 10.95 54.45 -7.52
CA GLU A 101 10.46 55.46 -6.57
C GLU A 101 10.25 54.87 -5.17
N THR A 102 10.48 55.69 -4.14
CA THR A 102 10.12 55.37 -2.74
C THR A 102 9.19 56.44 -2.20
N TYR A 103 8.08 56.02 -1.59
CA TYR A 103 7.08 56.92 -1.01
C TYR A 103 6.58 56.41 0.35
N LYS A 104 5.80 57.24 1.06
CA LYS A 104 5.13 56.86 2.30
C LYS A 104 3.63 56.69 2.06
N GLU A 105 3.02 55.70 2.70
CA GLU A 105 1.57 55.49 2.71
C GLU A 105 1.06 55.38 4.15
N THR A 106 0.01 56.12 4.50
CA THR A 106 -0.57 56.13 5.86
C THR A 106 -1.62 55.02 6.04
N TYR A 107 -1.85 54.58 7.28
CA TYR A 107 -2.86 53.59 7.61
C TYR A 107 -3.60 53.92 8.90
N ASP A 108 -4.87 53.53 8.97
CA ASP A 108 -5.57 53.35 10.24
C ASP A 108 -5.31 51.94 10.79
N VAL A 109 -5.26 50.94 9.90
CA VAL A 109 -5.00 49.54 10.21
C VAL A 109 -4.01 48.95 9.21
N LEU A 110 -3.04 48.19 9.71
CA LEU A 110 -2.06 47.45 8.89
C LEU A 110 -2.25 45.94 9.06
N VAL A 111 -2.18 45.19 7.97
CA VAL A 111 -2.20 43.72 7.97
C VAL A 111 -0.92 43.19 7.35
N LEU A 112 -0.17 42.40 8.11
CA LEU A 112 1.06 41.74 7.66
C LEU A 112 0.75 40.29 7.27
N SER A 113 0.84 39.98 5.97
CA SER A 113 0.79 38.63 5.41
C SER A 113 2.00 38.35 4.48
N PRO A 114 3.25 38.66 4.89
CA PRO A 114 4.42 38.57 4.01
C PRO A 114 4.86 37.11 3.73
N GLY A 115 4.22 36.13 4.37
CA GLY A 115 4.53 34.70 4.20
C GLY A 115 5.90 34.33 4.74
N SER A 116 6.57 33.42 4.04
CA SER A 116 7.92 32.94 4.34
C SER A 116 8.80 32.96 3.10
N SER A 117 10.08 32.61 3.25
CA SER A 117 11.02 32.44 2.15
C SER A 117 11.77 31.10 2.29
N PRO A 118 12.19 30.46 1.18
CA PRO A 118 13.02 29.26 1.23
C PRO A 118 14.29 29.47 2.05
N LEU A 119 14.64 28.49 2.87
CA LEU A 119 15.86 28.54 3.68
C LEU A 119 17.08 28.27 2.80
N LYS A 120 18.05 29.20 2.82
CA LYS A 120 19.37 29.04 2.20
C LYS A 120 20.47 29.12 3.25
N PRO A 121 20.92 27.99 3.83
CA PRO A 121 22.06 27.96 4.74
C PRO A 121 23.36 28.29 3.99
N PRO A 122 24.40 28.77 4.69
CA PRO A 122 25.67 29.16 4.08
C PRO A 122 26.53 27.94 3.72
N ILE A 123 26.05 27.09 2.81
CA ILE A 123 26.78 25.94 2.28
C ILE A 123 27.69 26.42 1.13
N PRO A 124 28.99 26.09 1.12
CA PRO A 124 29.88 26.48 0.02
C PRO A 124 29.33 26.07 -1.35
N GLY A 125 29.27 27.01 -2.29
CA GLY A 125 28.81 26.78 -3.67
C GLY A 125 27.28 26.74 -3.87
N ILE A 126 26.47 27.01 -2.84
CA ILE A 126 25.00 26.96 -2.91
C ILE A 126 24.36 27.92 -3.92
N ASP A 127 25.08 28.98 -4.32
CA ASP A 127 24.63 29.97 -5.30
C ASP A 127 25.02 29.62 -6.75
N SER A 128 25.37 28.37 -7.01
CA SER A 128 25.69 27.89 -8.36
C SER A 128 24.49 28.05 -9.31
N PRO A 129 24.70 28.32 -10.61
CA PRO A 129 23.64 28.77 -11.52
C PRO A 129 22.57 27.73 -11.85
N ASN A 130 22.81 26.44 -11.53
CA ASN A 130 21.87 25.33 -11.72
C ASN A 130 21.22 24.87 -10.40
N ILE A 131 21.34 25.66 -9.33
CA ILE A 131 20.73 25.40 -8.02
C ILE A 131 19.53 26.33 -7.84
N PHE A 132 18.36 25.73 -7.66
CA PHE A 132 17.09 26.47 -7.58
C PHE A 132 16.39 26.22 -6.25
N SER A 133 15.53 27.17 -5.86
CA SER A 133 14.51 26.99 -4.83
C SER A 133 13.16 27.32 -5.46
N LEU A 134 12.08 26.74 -4.96
CA LEU A 134 10.74 26.97 -5.50
C LEU A 134 9.87 27.69 -4.48
N TRP A 135 9.41 28.91 -4.80
CA TRP A 135 8.49 29.66 -3.95
C TRP A 135 7.41 30.43 -4.73
N ASN A 136 7.76 30.97 -5.90
CA ASN A 136 6.90 31.84 -6.69
C ASN A 136 6.92 31.50 -8.19
N ILE A 137 6.11 32.24 -8.96
CA ILE A 137 6.01 32.07 -10.42
C ILE A 137 7.35 32.30 -11.14
N PRO A 138 8.11 33.39 -10.89
CA PRO A 138 9.47 33.53 -11.44
C PRO A 138 10.41 32.35 -11.18
N ASP A 139 10.41 31.78 -9.97
CA ASP A 139 11.22 30.59 -9.66
C ASP A 139 10.79 29.40 -10.53
N THR A 140 9.48 29.25 -10.71
CA THR A 140 8.86 28.19 -11.50
C THR A 140 9.26 28.31 -12.98
N ASP A 141 9.17 29.52 -13.53
CA ASP A 141 9.57 29.82 -14.90
C ASP A 141 11.07 29.57 -15.10
N ALA A 142 11.90 29.92 -14.11
CA ALA A 142 13.34 29.67 -14.14
C ALA A 142 13.66 28.18 -14.15
N ILE A 143 13.04 27.38 -13.28
CA ILE A 143 13.25 25.93 -13.21
C ILE A 143 12.78 25.27 -14.51
N LYS A 144 11.55 25.54 -14.94
CA LYS A 144 10.99 24.93 -16.16
C LYS A 144 11.79 25.32 -17.41
N GLY A 145 12.15 26.60 -17.53
CA GLY A 145 12.99 27.08 -18.63
C GLY A 145 14.39 26.47 -18.60
N TYR A 146 14.97 26.22 -17.43
CA TYR A 146 16.26 25.54 -17.29
C TYR A 146 16.19 24.09 -17.75
N VAL A 147 15.15 23.35 -17.33
CA VAL A 147 14.91 21.96 -17.74
C VAL A 147 14.79 21.85 -19.27
N GLU A 148 13.98 22.71 -19.89
CA GLU A 148 13.76 22.70 -21.34
C GLU A 148 15.00 23.11 -22.14
N LYS A 149 15.71 24.15 -21.70
CA LYS A 149 16.85 24.70 -22.44
C LYS A 149 18.10 23.81 -22.38
N ASN A 150 18.35 23.17 -21.23
CA ASN A 150 19.59 22.44 -20.98
C ASN A 150 19.44 20.92 -21.12
N GLN A 151 18.22 20.42 -21.45
CA GLN A 151 17.94 18.98 -21.58
C GLN A 151 18.43 18.19 -20.35
N VAL A 152 18.06 18.67 -19.16
CA VAL A 152 18.44 18.09 -17.87
C VAL A 152 18.14 16.59 -17.86
N LYS A 153 19.14 15.77 -17.56
CA LYS A 153 19.00 14.30 -17.45
C LYS A 153 19.02 13.83 -16.02
N THR A 154 19.75 14.53 -15.16
CA THR A 154 19.93 14.19 -13.74
C THR A 154 19.58 15.38 -12.84
N ALA A 155 18.85 15.11 -11.76
CA ALA A 155 18.52 16.12 -10.76
C ALA A 155 18.75 15.60 -9.34
N THR A 156 19.29 16.45 -8.47
CA THR A 156 19.35 16.18 -7.03
C THR A 156 18.39 17.10 -6.28
N VAL A 157 17.44 16.52 -5.54
CA VAL A 157 16.55 17.26 -4.64
C VAL A 157 17.07 17.14 -3.22
N ILE A 158 17.24 18.27 -2.53
CA ILE A 158 17.75 18.33 -1.17
C ILE A 158 16.62 18.75 -0.23
N GLY A 159 16.26 17.86 0.68
CA GLY A 159 15.13 17.98 1.59
C GLY A 159 13.92 17.17 1.11
N GLY A 160 13.49 16.21 1.93
CA GLY A 160 12.36 15.30 1.74
C GLY A 160 11.07 15.77 2.42
N GLY A 161 10.88 17.09 2.55
CA GLY A 161 9.58 17.68 2.93
C GLY A 161 8.56 17.63 1.80
N PHE A 162 7.36 18.20 2.01
CA PHE A 162 6.28 18.20 1.01
C PHE A 162 6.73 18.70 -0.37
N ILE A 163 7.28 19.91 -0.44
CA ILE A 163 7.77 20.50 -1.70
C ILE A 163 8.88 19.65 -2.32
N GLY A 164 9.75 19.06 -1.50
CA GLY A 164 10.83 18.21 -1.98
C GLY A 164 10.32 16.95 -2.67
N ILE A 165 9.37 16.26 -2.05
CA ILE A 165 8.75 15.07 -2.62
C ILE A 165 7.91 15.41 -3.86
N GLU A 166 7.17 16.52 -3.86
CA GLU A 166 6.45 16.99 -5.04
C GLU A 166 7.41 17.28 -6.21
N MET A 167 8.58 17.87 -5.94
CA MET A 167 9.61 18.09 -6.95
C MET A 167 10.28 16.79 -7.41
N VAL A 168 10.51 15.82 -6.52
CA VAL A 168 10.99 14.49 -6.91
C VAL A 168 10.03 13.84 -7.90
N GLU A 169 8.74 13.80 -7.57
CA GLU A 169 7.70 13.24 -8.44
C GLU A 169 7.67 13.97 -9.80
N ASN A 170 7.56 15.30 -9.79
CA ASN A 170 7.34 16.06 -11.02
C ASN A 170 8.57 16.09 -11.94
N LEU A 171 9.79 15.98 -11.41
CA LEU A 171 10.99 15.83 -12.24
C LEU A 171 11.11 14.41 -12.79
N HIS A 172 10.79 13.40 -11.99
CA HIS A 172 10.77 12.00 -12.43
C HIS A 172 9.80 11.77 -13.59
N GLU A 173 8.58 12.34 -13.52
CA GLU A 173 7.57 12.27 -14.59
C GLU A 173 8.03 12.91 -15.92
N LEU A 174 9.02 13.81 -15.88
CA LEU A 174 9.67 14.35 -17.09
C LEU A 174 10.74 13.41 -17.68
N GLY A 175 10.97 12.25 -17.07
CA GLY A 175 12.01 11.29 -17.45
C GLY A 175 13.41 11.64 -16.93
N ILE A 176 13.50 12.52 -15.93
CA ILE A 176 14.77 12.91 -15.30
C ILE A 176 15.12 11.87 -14.23
N ASP A 177 16.39 11.44 -14.18
CA ASP A 177 16.88 10.60 -13.08
C ASP A 177 17.06 11.45 -11.82
N VAL A 178 16.31 11.12 -10.76
CA VAL A 178 16.24 11.94 -9.55
C VAL A 178 16.89 11.22 -8.38
N THR A 179 17.78 11.94 -7.70
CA THR A 179 18.31 11.58 -6.38
C THR A 179 17.71 12.50 -5.32
N LEU A 180 17.22 11.92 -4.22
CA LEU A 180 16.78 12.65 -3.04
C LEU A 180 17.83 12.56 -1.93
N VAL A 181 18.18 13.69 -1.32
CA VAL A 181 19.06 13.79 -0.15
C VAL A 181 18.29 14.39 1.01
N GLU A 182 18.25 13.69 2.15
CA GLU A 182 17.58 14.13 3.38
C GLU A 182 18.48 13.91 4.59
N MET A 183 18.56 14.94 5.44
CA MET A 183 19.37 14.92 6.66
C MET A 183 18.72 14.06 7.76
N ALA A 184 17.39 14.04 7.84
CA ALA A 184 16.64 13.16 8.70
C ALA A 184 16.72 11.70 8.25
N ASP A 185 16.28 10.80 9.11
CA ASP A 185 16.16 9.38 8.80
C ASP A 185 14.91 9.02 8.00
N GLN A 186 14.08 10.01 7.67
CA GLN A 186 12.85 9.83 6.92
C GLN A 186 12.47 11.07 6.10
N VAL A 187 11.70 10.83 5.04
CA VAL A 187 10.91 11.87 4.35
C VAL A 187 9.64 12.19 5.14
N LEU A 188 8.99 13.31 4.80
CA LEU A 188 7.68 13.73 5.33
C LEU A 188 7.57 13.62 6.86
N THR A 189 8.32 14.47 7.56
CA THR A 189 8.38 14.48 9.04
C THR A 189 7.06 14.63 9.80
N PRO A 190 5.93 15.11 9.23
CA PRO A 190 4.62 15.04 9.88
C PRO A 190 4.13 13.62 10.19
N VAL A 191 4.51 12.61 9.39
CA VAL A 191 4.23 11.20 9.72
C VAL A 191 5.40 10.57 10.49
N ASP A 192 5.13 9.49 11.23
CA ASP A 192 6.14 8.74 11.97
C ASP A 192 6.96 7.81 11.06
N PHE A 193 8.09 7.33 11.57
CA PHE A 193 9.12 6.67 10.77
C PHE A 193 8.58 5.43 10.06
N GLU A 194 7.81 4.59 10.74
CA GLU A 194 7.19 3.39 10.16
C GLU A 194 6.19 3.73 9.05
N MET A 195 5.51 4.87 9.15
CA MET A 195 4.60 5.35 8.10
C MET A 195 5.40 5.92 6.92
N ALA A 196 6.51 6.60 7.19
CA ALA A 196 7.43 7.07 6.16
C ALA A 196 8.17 5.92 5.44
N GLN A 197 8.39 4.77 6.08
CA GLN A 197 8.95 3.59 5.41
C GLN A 197 8.06 3.07 4.27
N LEU A 198 6.74 3.21 4.38
CA LEU A 198 5.81 2.94 3.27
C LEU A 198 6.09 3.87 2.08
N VAL A 199 6.38 5.14 2.38
CA VAL A 199 6.74 6.16 1.38
C VAL A 199 8.11 5.86 0.77
N HIS A 200 9.12 5.55 1.59
CA HIS A 200 10.46 5.19 1.11
C HIS A 200 10.39 3.97 0.18
N SER A 201 9.64 2.94 0.56
CA SER A 201 9.45 1.76 -0.28
C SER A 201 8.86 2.12 -1.63
N HIS A 202 7.87 3.02 -1.66
CA HIS A 202 7.23 3.43 -2.90
C HIS A 202 8.16 4.29 -3.76
N VAL A 203 8.79 5.31 -3.19
CA VAL A 203 9.77 6.17 -3.88
C VAL A 203 10.92 5.33 -4.47
N SER A 204 11.48 4.42 -3.68
CA SER A 204 12.52 3.49 -4.14
C SER A 204 12.03 2.57 -5.27
N SER A 205 10.77 2.13 -5.24
CA SER A 205 10.19 1.32 -6.32
C SER A 205 9.99 2.08 -7.63
N GLN A 206 9.98 3.42 -7.60
CA GLN A 206 9.98 4.26 -8.81
C GLN A 206 11.38 4.46 -9.38
N GLY A 207 12.42 3.88 -8.78
CA GLY A 207 13.80 4.03 -9.22
C GLY A 207 14.53 5.25 -8.64
N VAL A 208 13.88 6.03 -7.77
CA VAL A 208 14.51 7.20 -7.13
C VAL A 208 15.51 6.74 -6.07
N LYS A 209 16.76 7.21 -6.18
CA LYS A 209 17.79 6.97 -5.17
C LYS A 209 17.62 7.91 -3.97
N MET A 210 17.77 7.40 -2.75
CA MET A 210 17.62 8.20 -1.52
C MET A 210 18.83 8.10 -0.62
N TYR A 211 19.38 9.25 -0.24
CA TYR A 211 20.39 9.37 0.82
C TYR A 211 19.72 9.96 2.05
N LEU A 212 19.32 9.10 2.98
CA LEU A 212 18.76 9.49 4.28
C LEU A 212 19.88 9.56 5.33
N LYS A 213 19.63 10.25 6.46
CA LYS A 213 20.61 10.49 7.52
C LYS A 213 21.90 11.17 7.03
N ASN A 214 21.83 11.89 5.91
CA ASN A 214 23.03 12.45 5.28
C ASN A 214 22.74 13.85 4.73
N GLY A 215 23.44 14.84 5.27
CA GLY A 215 23.32 16.23 4.86
C GLY A 215 24.26 16.59 3.71
N VAL A 216 24.06 17.76 3.12
CA VAL A 216 25.01 18.32 2.14
C VAL A 216 26.13 19.05 2.85
N LYS A 217 27.36 18.87 2.37
CA LYS A 217 28.58 19.52 2.84
C LYS A 217 29.00 20.68 1.95
N SER A 218 28.97 20.50 0.64
CA SER A 218 29.34 21.53 -0.33
C SER A 218 28.83 21.23 -1.73
N PHE A 219 28.78 22.26 -2.56
CA PHE A 219 28.48 22.18 -3.99
C PHE A 219 29.71 22.62 -4.79
N THR A 220 30.03 21.90 -5.85
CA THR A 220 31.08 22.29 -6.81
C THR A 220 30.49 22.29 -8.21
N TYR A 221 30.34 23.48 -8.80
CA TYR A 221 29.86 23.64 -10.17
C TYR A 221 31.01 23.59 -11.18
N LYS A 222 30.88 22.74 -12.20
CA LYS A 222 31.86 22.60 -13.28
C LYS A 222 31.18 22.09 -14.55
N ASP A 223 31.51 22.69 -15.70
CA ASP A 223 31.11 22.22 -17.04
C ASP A 223 29.59 21.96 -17.20
N GLY A 224 28.74 22.77 -16.56
CA GLY A 224 27.28 22.63 -16.65
C GLY A 224 26.65 21.70 -15.61
N SER A 225 27.45 20.98 -14.82
CA SER A 225 27.00 20.06 -13.77
C SER A 225 27.43 20.53 -12.38
N THR A 226 26.69 20.12 -11.35
CA THR A 226 27.04 20.37 -9.94
C THR A 226 27.30 19.04 -9.23
N THR A 227 28.49 18.89 -8.67
CA THR A 227 28.81 17.83 -7.72
C THR A 227 28.33 18.26 -6.32
N VAL A 228 27.38 17.50 -5.77
CA VAL A 228 26.92 17.60 -4.39
C VAL A 228 27.76 16.65 -3.53
N GLU A 229 28.59 17.20 -2.64
CA GLU A 229 29.33 16.41 -1.65
C GLU A 229 28.50 16.31 -0.37
N LEU A 230 28.28 15.09 0.11
CA LEU A 230 27.55 14.80 1.33
C LEU A 230 28.49 14.74 2.55
N GLN A 231 27.92 14.74 3.76
CA GLN A 231 28.69 14.77 5.01
C GLN A 231 29.58 13.53 5.21
N ASP A 232 29.17 12.38 4.69
CA ASP A 232 29.94 11.13 4.71
C ASP A 232 31.02 11.03 3.61
N GLY A 233 31.14 12.05 2.75
CA GLY A 233 32.07 12.08 1.62
C GLY A 233 31.52 11.48 0.32
N THR A 234 30.29 10.96 0.32
CA THR A 234 29.60 10.56 -0.90
C THR A 234 29.46 11.76 -1.84
N LYS A 235 29.64 11.54 -3.15
CA LYS A 235 29.49 12.55 -4.19
C LYS A 235 28.37 12.17 -5.15
N VAL A 236 27.51 13.12 -5.45
CA VAL A 236 26.40 12.97 -6.39
C VAL A 236 26.49 14.08 -7.42
N ASP A 237 26.69 13.72 -8.68
CA ASP A 237 26.69 14.68 -9.79
C ASP A 237 25.27 14.85 -10.32
N ALA A 238 24.89 16.10 -10.60
CA ALA A 238 23.58 16.42 -11.18
C ALA A 238 23.64 17.64 -12.09
N ASP A 239 22.88 17.59 -13.18
CA ASP A 239 22.71 18.73 -14.10
C ASP A 239 21.90 19.85 -13.44
N MET A 240 21.02 19.51 -12.48
CA MET A 240 20.20 20.46 -11.74
C MET A 240 20.10 20.08 -10.26
N VAL A 241 20.02 21.07 -9.37
CA VAL A 241 19.76 20.87 -7.94
C VAL A 241 18.55 21.67 -7.49
N ILE A 242 17.66 21.05 -6.72
CA ILE A 242 16.51 21.72 -6.07
C ILE A 242 16.72 21.74 -4.56
N LEU A 243 16.72 22.93 -3.97
CA LEU A 243 16.76 23.15 -2.53
C LEU A 243 15.34 23.24 -1.96
N SER A 244 15.00 22.29 -1.09
CA SER A 244 13.70 22.16 -0.41
C SER A 244 13.88 21.81 1.08
N ILE A 245 14.80 22.51 1.73
CA ILE A 245 15.25 22.26 3.11
C ILE A 245 14.46 23.06 4.16
N GLY A 246 13.23 23.45 3.82
CA GLY A 246 12.35 24.23 4.68
C GLY A 246 12.37 25.73 4.39
N ILE A 247 11.65 26.46 5.24
CA ILE A 247 11.33 27.88 5.04
C ILE A 247 11.54 28.66 6.33
N ARG A 248 11.72 29.97 6.18
CA ARG A 248 11.84 30.94 7.27
C ARG A 248 10.71 31.97 7.16
N PRO A 249 9.98 32.29 8.25
CA PRO A 249 8.97 33.34 8.24
C PRO A 249 9.58 34.70 7.91
N ASN A 250 8.88 35.51 7.11
CA ASN A 250 9.31 36.86 6.72
C ASN A 250 8.90 37.89 7.79
N GLY A 251 9.44 37.75 9.00
CA GLY A 251 9.12 38.63 10.15
C GLY A 251 10.04 39.85 10.29
N GLU A 252 10.96 40.08 9.35
CA GLU A 252 11.95 41.16 9.41
C GLU A 252 11.29 42.54 9.54
N LEU A 253 10.25 42.83 8.74
CA LEU A 253 9.49 44.09 8.82
C LEU A 253 8.89 44.32 10.21
N ALA A 254 8.37 43.26 10.84
CA ALA A 254 7.77 43.35 12.17
C ALA A 254 8.84 43.57 13.24
N LYS A 255 9.95 42.83 13.15
CA LYS A 255 11.10 42.95 14.05
C LYS A 255 11.71 44.36 14.01
N ASP A 256 11.95 44.89 12.81
CA ASP A 256 12.56 46.21 12.63
C ASP A 256 11.62 47.33 13.09
N ALA A 257 10.30 47.09 13.06
CA ALA A 257 9.28 47.97 13.64
C ALA A 257 9.12 47.82 15.17
N GLY A 258 9.90 46.95 15.81
CA GLY A 258 9.83 46.68 17.25
C GLY A 258 8.54 45.97 17.68
N LEU A 259 7.96 45.13 16.81
CA LEU A 259 6.91 44.18 17.17
C LEU A 259 7.52 42.89 17.73
N ASP A 260 6.77 42.19 18.58
CA ASP A 260 7.21 40.91 19.14
C ASP A 260 7.36 39.84 18.06
N VAL A 261 8.54 39.22 18.01
CA VAL A 261 8.85 38.08 17.14
C VAL A 261 9.50 36.97 17.97
N ASN A 262 9.19 35.72 17.65
CA ASN A 262 9.81 34.57 18.31
C ASN A 262 11.25 34.34 17.81
N GLN A 263 11.94 33.36 18.40
CA GLN A 263 13.34 33.05 18.08
C GLN A 263 13.56 32.63 16.62
N ARG A 264 12.52 32.15 15.93
CA ARG A 264 12.56 31.74 14.51
C ARG A 264 12.22 32.88 13.56
N GLY A 265 11.90 34.07 14.07
CA GLY A 265 11.46 35.23 13.30
C GLY A 265 9.96 35.22 12.97
N GLY A 266 9.16 34.36 13.59
CA GLY A 266 7.71 34.38 13.45
C GLY A 266 7.10 35.52 14.27
N ILE A 267 6.15 36.26 13.69
CA ILE A 267 5.45 37.37 14.35
C ILE A 267 4.53 36.80 15.43
N VAL A 268 4.66 37.30 16.66
CA VAL A 268 3.81 36.88 17.78
C VAL A 268 2.49 37.63 17.70
N VAL A 269 1.40 36.89 17.81
CA VAL A 269 0.04 37.44 17.77
C VAL A 269 -0.83 36.88 18.90
N ASP A 270 -1.87 37.63 19.26
CA ASP A 270 -2.91 37.14 20.17
C ASP A 270 -3.92 36.21 19.46
N SER A 271 -4.92 35.74 20.20
CA SER A 271 -5.98 34.89 19.65
C SER A 271 -6.83 35.58 18.57
N HIS A 272 -6.80 36.89 18.46
CA HIS A 272 -7.51 37.67 17.43
C HIS A 272 -6.59 38.09 16.28
N LEU A 273 -5.38 37.51 16.22
CA LEU A 273 -4.36 37.74 15.21
C LEU A 273 -3.80 39.19 15.21
N LYS A 274 -3.89 39.87 16.35
CA LYS A 274 -3.24 41.17 16.58
C LYS A 274 -1.82 40.98 17.04
N THR A 275 -0.92 41.83 16.55
CA THR A 275 0.46 41.90 17.05
C THR A 275 0.52 42.63 18.39
N SER A 276 1.73 42.84 18.92
CA SER A 276 1.97 43.73 20.08
C SER A 276 1.51 45.19 19.88
N ASP A 277 1.18 45.60 18.64
CA ASP A 277 0.55 46.88 18.33
C ASP A 277 -0.93 46.67 17.97
N PRO A 278 -1.88 47.35 18.64
CA PRO A 278 -3.31 47.11 18.47
C PRO A 278 -3.87 47.46 17.09
N ASP A 279 -3.14 48.27 16.32
CA ASP A 279 -3.52 48.71 14.98
C ASP A 279 -2.86 47.84 13.87
N ILE A 280 -2.07 46.84 14.26
CA ILE A 280 -1.36 45.95 13.32
C ILE A 280 -1.77 44.48 13.58
N TYR A 281 -2.29 43.83 12.54
CA TYR A 281 -2.57 42.40 12.50
C TYR A 281 -1.48 41.67 11.73
N ALA A 282 -1.28 40.39 12.03
CA ALA A 282 -0.41 39.52 11.23
C ALA A 282 -1.04 38.13 11.05
N LEU A 283 -0.75 37.48 9.94
CA LEU A 283 -1.32 36.16 9.59
C LEU A 283 -0.47 35.38 8.58
N GLY A 284 -0.85 34.13 8.34
CA GLY A 284 -0.21 33.23 7.39
C GLY A 284 1.10 32.64 7.90
N ASP A 285 1.98 32.23 6.99
CA ASP A 285 3.23 31.54 7.32
C ASP A 285 4.22 32.40 8.15
N ALA A 286 3.95 33.72 8.24
CA ALA A 286 4.77 34.66 8.98
C ALA A 286 4.51 34.66 10.50
N ILE A 287 3.41 34.07 10.99
CA ILE A 287 3.03 34.15 12.41
C ILE A 287 3.32 32.88 13.19
N GLU A 288 3.55 33.05 14.49
CA GLU A 288 3.44 31.97 15.47
C GLU A 288 1.97 31.61 15.69
N VAL A 289 1.66 30.32 15.72
CA VAL A 289 0.33 29.78 15.99
C VAL A 289 0.37 28.85 17.20
N VAL A 290 -0.78 28.62 17.83
CA VAL A 290 -0.92 27.61 18.88
C VAL A 290 -1.29 26.27 18.24
N ASP A 291 -0.54 25.22 18.57
CA ASP A 291 -0.88 23.84 18.20
C ASP A 291 -2.19 23.44 18.88
N PHE A 292 -3.19 23.02 18.11
CA PHE A 292 -4.53 22.72 18.62
C PHE A 292 -4.55 21.55 19.62
N VAL A 293 -3.65 20.59 19.47
CA VAL A 293 -3.64 19.36 20.28
C VAL A 293 -2.87 19.56 21.58
N ASN A 294 -1.69 20.16 21.47
CA ASN A 294 -0.71 20.27 22.56
C ASN A 294 -0.78 21.63 23.28
N GLY A 295 -1.41 22.64 22.68
CA GLY A 295 -1.53 23.99 23.26
C GLY A 295 -0.22 24.78 23.31
N VAL A 296 0.81 24.32 22.59
CA VAL A 296 2.14 24.97 22.57
C VAL A 296 2.29 25.88 21.35
N PRO A 297 3.03 27.00 21.47
CA PRO A 297 3.38 27.83 20.32
C PRO A 297 4.23 27.05 19.30
N THR A 298 3.93 27.24 18.01
CA THR A 298 4.58 26.56 16.88
C THR A 298 4.44 27.36 15.58
N MET A 299 5.04 26.86 14.49
CA MET A 299 4.93 27.44 13.15
C MET A 299 4.40 26.35 12.20
N ILE A 300 3.24 26.58 11.59
CA ILE A 300 2.61 25.62 10.66
C ILE A 300 2.26 26.37 9.35
N PRO A 301 3.19 26.42 8.38
CA PRO A 301 3.03 27.17 7.15
C PRO A 301 2.18 26.39 6.14
N LEU A 302 0.86 26.58 6.21
CA LEU A 302 -0.11 25.89 5.35
C LEU A 302 -1.17 26.88 4.83
N ALA A 303 -1.55 26.71 3.56
CA ALA A 303 -2.49 27.60 2.89
C ALA A 303 -3.89 27.62 3.55
N GLY A 304 -4.38 26.47 4.04
CA GLY A 304 -5.67 26.37 4.72
C GLY A 304 -5.78 27.29 5.94
N PRO A 305 -4.87 27.17 6.94
CA PRO A 305 -4.71 28.13 8.02
C PRO A 305 -4.62 29.59 7.56
N ALA A 306 -3.74 29.91 6.61
CA ALA A 306 -3.56 31.29 6.14
C ALA A 306 -4.85 31.93 5.59
N ASN A 307 -5.63 31.19 4.80
CA ASN A 307 -6.92 31.65 4.28
C ASN A 307 -7.96 31.85 5.41
N LYS A 308 -8.05 30.91 6.36
CA LYS A 308 -8.97 31.03 7.51
C LYS A 308 -8.61 32.22 8.40
N GLN A 309 -7.31 32.41 8.67
CA GLN A 309 -6.79 33.56 9.41
C GLN A 309 -7.10 34.88 8.70
N GLY A 310 -6.90 34.97 7.37
CA GLY A 310 -7.26 36.16 6.60
C GLY A 310 -8.73 36.56 6.71
N ARG A 311 -9.62 35.56 6.70
CA ARG A 311 -11.05 35.81 6.92
C ARG A 311 -11.34 36.33 8.33
N ILE A 312 -10.68 35.78 9.34
CA ILE A 312 -10.82 36.18 10.76
C ILE A 312 -10.30 37.60 10.96
N VAL A 313 -9.11 37.93 10.44
CA VAL A 313 -8.55 39.29 10.52
C VAL A 313 -9.50 40.32 9.92
N ALA A 314 -10.07 40.05 8.74
CA ALA A 314 -11.06 40.94 8.14
C ALA A 314 -12.28 41.16 9.06
N ASN A 315 -12.80 40.09 9.68
CA ASN A 315 -13.90 40.18 10.63
C ASN A 315 -13.50 40.97 11.90
N ASN A 316 -12.27 40.83 12.38
CA ASN A 316 -11.76 41.53 13.56
C ASN A 316 -11.56 43.03 13.32
N ILE A 317 -11.08 43.41 12.14
CA ILE A 317 -10.98 44.81 11.70
C ILE A 317 -12.36 45.47 11.65
N ALA A 318 -13.38 44.72 11.23
CA ALA A 318 -14.79 45.13 11.23
C ALA A 318 -15.48 45.04 12.62
N GLY A 319 -14.73 44.72 13.68
CA GLY A 319 -15.22 44.76 15.06
C GLY A 319 -15.95 43.50 15.54
N ARG A 320 -15.84 42.37 14.84
CA ARG A 320 -16.56 41.12 15.21
C ARG A 320 -15.86 40.29 16.29
N LEU A 321 -14.59 40.55 16.60
CA LEU A 321 -13.80 39.87 17.66
C LEU A 321 -13.87 38.33 17.61
N GLU A 322 -13.61 37.76 16.44
CA GLU A 322 -13.52 36.33 16.19
C GLU A 322 -12.11 35.79 16.56
N PRO A 323 -12.02 34.77 17.42
CA PRO A 323 -10.74 34.16 17.78
C PRO A 323 -10.29 33.10 16.75
N TYR A 324 -8.98 32.93 16.61
CA TYR A 324 -8.36 31.81 15.94
C TYR A 324 -8.05 30.70 16.95
N GLU A 325 -8.76 29.57 16.85
CA GLU A 325 -8.68 28.47 17.81
C GLU A 325 -7.54 27.49 17.46
N GLY A 326 -6.35 28.01 17.16
CA GLY A 326 -5.16 27.21 16.87
C GLY A 326 -5.20 26.38 15.58
N THR A 327 -4.12 25.67 15.33
CA THR A 327 -3.85 24.92 14.09
C THR A 327 -3.61 23.44 14.38
N MET A 328 -4.32 22.54 13.69
CA MET A 328 -4.13 21.09 13.83
C MET A 328 -3.00 20.52 12.96
N GLY A 329 -2.50 21.28 11.99
CA GLY A 329 -1.48 20.78 11.05
C GLY A 329 -2.01 19.70 10.11
N THR A 330 -3.29 19.72 9.75
CA THR A 330 -3.83 18.81 8.73
C THR A 330 -3.13 19.06 7.39
N SER A 331 -2.48 18.03 6.86
CA SER A 331 -1.69 18.09 5.62
C SER A 331 -1.87 16.81 4.80
N VAL A 332 -1.72 16.94 3.49
CA VAL A 332 -1.76 15.82 2.54
C VAL A 332 -0.73 16.05 1.42
N ALA A 333 -0.10 14.97 0.97
CA ALA A 333 0.85 14.95 -0.14
C ALA A 333 0.53 13.82 -1.09
N LYS A 334 0.68 14.07 -2.39
CA LYS A 334 0.81 13.00 -3.39
C LYS A 334 2.27 12.58 -3.45
N VAL A 335 2.52 11.28 -3.41
CA VAL A 335 3.85 10.68 -3.56
C VAL A 335 3.76 9.58 -4.60
N PHE A 336 3.95 9.95 -5.85
CA PHE A 336 3.64 9.15 -7.03
C PHE A 336 2.20 8.63 -6.96
N ASP A 337 2.03 7.37 -6.56
CA ASP A 337 0.73 6.71 -6.50
C ASP A 337 0.10 6.73 -5.12
N LEU A 338 0.88 7.11 -4.12
CA LEU A 338 0.44 7.19 -2.74
C LEU A 338 -0.14 8.56 -2.46
N THR A 339 -1.15 8.57 -1.60
CA THR A 339 -1.56 9.72 -0.81
C THR A 339 -1.03 9.51 0.61
N VAL A 340 -0.35 10.52 1.14
CA VAL A 340 0.16 10.56 2.52
C VAL A 340 -0.53 11.72 3.21
N ALA A 341 -1.29 11.45 4.27
CA ALA A 341 -2.03 12.48 5.00
C ALA A 341 -1.85 12.34 6.51
N SER A 342 -1.89 13.47 7.21
CA SER A 342 -1.78 13.51 8.67
C SER A 342 -2.54 14.70 9.26
N THR A 343 -2.94 14.58 10.52
CA THR A 343 -3.40 15.71 11.35
C THR A 343 -3.05 15.48 12.81
N GLY A 344 -2.86 16.56 13.56
CA GLY A 344 -2.52 16.53 14.98
C GLY A 344 -1.07 16.16 15.27
N ALA A 345 -0.85 15.62 16.46
CA ALA A 345 0.47 15.25 16.94
C ALA A 345 0.93 13.90 16.37
N ASN A 346 2.22 13.79 16.05
CA ASN A 346 2.90 12.52 15.83
C ASN A 346 3.69 12.09 17.08
N GLU A 347 4.16 10.85 17.13
CA GLU A 347 4.87 10.34 18.31
C GLU A 347 6.15 11.14 18.61
N LYS A 348 6.88 11.55 17.56
CA LYS A 348 8.09 12.40 17.71
C LYS A 348 7.78 13.71 18.44
N ALA A 349 6.66 14.37 18.14
CA ALA A 349 6.24 15.60 18.80
C ALA A 349 5.85 15.35 20.26
N LEU A 350 5.12 14.27 20.54
CA LEU A 350 4.75 13.88 21.89
C LEU A 350 5.98 13.56 22.75
N HIS A 351 6.96 12.84 22.21
CA HIS A 351 8.22 12.56 22.89
C HIS A 351 9.01 13.83 23.22
N ARG A 352 9.08 14.81 22.30
CA ARG A 352 9.71 16.11 22.59
C ARG A 352 9.03 16.87 23.73
N LEU A 353 7.74 16.64 23.94
CA LEU A 353 6.96 17.18 25.06
C LEU A 353 7.06 16.32 26.33
N GLY A 354 7.91 15.30 26.35
CA GLY A 354 8.11 14.41 27.50
C GLY A 354 7.00 13.39 27.72
N LYS A 355 6.12 13.16 26.73
CA LYS A 355 5.05 12.16 26.81
C LYS A 355 5.61 10.76 26.54
N VAL A 356 5.08 9.78 27.26
CA VAL A 356 5.55 8.39 27.24
C VAL A 356 4.46 7.46 26.71
N TYR A 357 4.80 6.64 25.71
CA TYR A 357 3.91 5.58 25.18
C TYR A 357 3.50 4.61 26.30
N GLY A 358 2.24 4.16 26.28
CA GLY A 358 1.67 3.26 27.27
C GLY A 358 1.30 3.93 28.61
N LYS A 359 1.64 5.20 28.78
CA LYS A 359 1.29 6.01 29.96
C LYS A 359 0.46 7.23 29.58
N ASP A 360 1.04 8.11 28.77
CA ASP A 360 0.40 9.37 28.35
C ASP A 360 -0.41 9.21 27.07
N TYR A 361 0.02 8.29 26.20
CA TYR A 361 -0.65 8.02 24.93
C TYR A 361 -0.47 6.56 24.49
N PHE A 362 -1.35 6.14 23.59
CA PHE A 362 -1.43 4.82 22.97
C PHE A 362 -1.54 4.99 21.46
N VAL A 363 -1.32 3.88 20.74
CA VAL A 363 -1.35 3.83 19.28
C VAL A 363 -2.10 2.58 18.83
N THR A 364 -2.90 2.71 17.77
CA THR A 364 -3.38 1.59 16.97
C THR A 364 -2.98 1.79 15.52
N VAL A 365 -2.72 0.69 14.81
CA VAL A 365 -2.44 0.68 13.37
C VAL A 365 -3.32 -0.36 12.70
N ILE A 366 -4.00 0.05 11.63
CA ILE A 366 -4.86 -0.81 10.82
C ILE A 366 -4.49 -0.69 9.33
N GLU A 367 -4.65 -1.77 8.57
CA GLU A 367 -4.47 -1.76 7.10
C GLU A 367 -5.77 -2.11 6.34
N PRO A 368 -6.80 -1.24 6.37
CA PRO A 368 -8.05 -1.51 5.68
C PRO A 368 -7.97 -1.20 4.19
N LYS A 369 -9.02 -1.57 3.45
CA LYS A 369 -9.21 -1.17 2.05
C LYS A 369 -9.96 0.17 1.96
N SER A 370 -9.75 0.89 0.86
CA SER A 370 -10.42 2.14 0.51
C SER A 370 -11.94 1.99 0.45
N HIS A 371 -12.41 0.84 -0.06
CA HIS A 371 -13.82 0.44 -0.16
C HIS A 371 -13.99 -1.08 -0.10
N ALA A 372 -15.21 -1.57 -0.32
CA ALA A 372 -15.57 -2.97 -0.17
C ALA A 372 -14.66 -3.89 -1.01
N GLY A 373 -14.01 -4.87 -0.37
CA GLY A 373 -12.98 -5.67 -1.03
C GLY A 373 -13.44 -6.54 -2.20
N TYR A 374 -14.74 -6.82 -2.32
CA TYR A 374 -15.32 -7.53 -3.47
C TYR A 374 -15.61 -6.61 -4.66
N TYR A 375 -15.55 -5.28 -4.48
CA TYR A 375 -15.78 -4.32 -5.55
C TYR A 375 -14.43 -3.97 -6.21
N PRO A 376 -14.36 -3.89 -7.56
CA PRO A 376 -13.11 -3.62 -8.28
C PRO A 376 -12.38 -2.36 -7.82
N GLY A 377 -11.05 -2.39 -7.91
CA GLY A 377 -10.19 -1.23 -7.59
C GLY A 377 -10.03 -0.92 -6.10
N ALA A 378 -10.45 -1.82 -5.20
CA ALA A 378 -10.25 -1.65 -3.77
C ALA A 378 -8.76 -1.71 -3.42
N MET A 379 -8.27 -0.63 -2.81
CA MET A 379 -6.85 -0.41 -2.54
C MET A 379 -6.55 -0.38 -1.04
N PRO A 380 -5.41 -0.93 -0.58
CA PRO A 380 -5.05 -0.85 0.82
C PRO A 380 -4.59 0.57 1.21
N MET A 381 -4.77 0.88 2.49
CA MET A 381 -4.13 1.99 3.18
C MET A 381 -3.67 1.52 4.55
N THR A 382 -2.61 2.12 5.07
CA THR A 382 -2.22 2.00 6.49
C THR A 382 -2.69 3.25 7.21
N LEU A 383 -3.41 3.10 8.31
CA LEU A 383 -3.87 4.20 9.17
C LEU A 383 -3.37 3.97 10.59
N LYS A 384 -2.64 4.95 11.11
CA LYS A 384 -2.15 5.02 12.48
C LYS A 384 -2.93 6.09 13.25
N LEU A 385 -3.52 5.71 14.38
CA LEU A 385 -4.26 6.61 15.27
C LEU A 385 -3.54 6.69 16.62
N ILE A 386 -3.34 7.91 17.12
CA ILE A 386 -2.67 8.21 18.38
C ILE A 386 -3.69 8.84 19.34
N PHE A 387 -3.81 8.30 20.55
CA PHE A 387 -4.87 8.67 21.49
C PHE A 387 -4.44 8.51 22.95
N THR A 388 -5.13 9.16 23.88
CA THR A 388 -4.88 9.08 25.33
C THR A 388 -5.68 7.96 26.00
N SER A 389 -5.39 7.68 27.28
CA SER A 389 -6.13 6.69 28.10
C SER A 389 -7.62 6.99 28.27
N ASP A 390 -8.02 8.27 28.24
CA ASP A 390 -9.42 8.72 28.26
C ASP A 390 -10.04 8.80 26.85
N GLY A 391 -9.30 8.37 25.82
CA GLY A 391 -9.82 8.26 24.45
C GLY A 391 -9.76 9.56 23.63
N LYS A 392 -9.16 10.64 24.14
CA LYS A 392 -8.91 11.85 23.34
C LYS A 392 -7.98 11.52 22.19
N ILE A 393 -8.36 11.92 20.98
CA ILE A 393 -7.54 11.73 19.78
C ILE A 393 -6.45 12.81 19.77
N LEU A 394 -5.19 12.40 19.67
CA LEU A 394 -4.03 13.29 19.59
C LEU A 394 -3.57 13.50 18.15
N GLY A 395 -3.72 12.49 17.29
CA GLY A 395 -3.38 12.61 15.88
C GLY A 395 -3.70 11.36 15.09
N VAL A 396 -3.72 11.52 13.77
CA VAL A 396 -3.85 10.41 12.81
C VAL A 396 -2.89 10.61 11.65
N GLN A 397 -2.39 9.50 11.14
CA GLN A 397 -1.55 9.44 9.95
C GLN A 397 -2.10 8.33 9.05
N ALA A 398 -2.13 8.55 7.75
CA ALA A 398 -2.55 7.54 6.79
C ALA A 398 -1.73 7.59 5.50
N VAL A 399 -1.38 6.42 4.99
CA VAL A 399 -0.60 6.23 3.75
C VAL A 399 -1.26 5.14 2.93
N GLY A 400 -1.60 5.42 1.68
CA GLY A 400 -2.27 4.45 0.80
C GLY A 400 -2.58 5.02 -0.57
N TYR A 401 -3.24 4.24 -1.42
CA TYR A 401 -3.44 4.60 -2.83
C TYR A 401 -4.75 5.33 -3.12
N ASP A 402 -5.76 5.19 -2.26
CA ASP A 402 -7.11 5.71 -2.54
C ASP A 402 -7.90 6.01 -1.26
N GLY A 403 -8.59 7.15 -1.24
CA GLY A 403 -9.49 7.54 -0.17
C GLY A 403 -8.81 7.76 1.20
N VAL A 404 -7.53 8.14 1.20
CA VAL A 404 -6.71 8.39 2.40
C VAL A 404 -7.09 9.73 3.04
N GLU A 405 -7.14 10.78 2.21
CA GLU A 405 -7.56 12.13 2.57
C GLU A 405 -8.94 12.15 3.22
N LYS A 406 -9.91 11.38 2.67
CA LYS A 406 -11.25 11.22 3.26
C LYS A 406 -11.20 10.78 4.73
N ARG A 407 -10.31 9.83 5.08
CA ARG A 407 -10.23 9.28 6.44
C ARG A 407 -9.61 10.29 7.40
N VAL A 408 -8.56 10.97 6.94
CA VAL A 408 -7.91 12.03 7.71
C VAL A 408 -8.84 13.21 7.92
N ASP A 409 -9.63 13.61 6.92
CA ASP A 409 -10.61 14.71 7.04
C ASP A 409 -11.73 14.40 8.05
N VAL A 410 -12.26 13.17 8.03
CA VAL A 410 -13.28 12.75 9.01
C VAL A 410 -12.72 12.78 10.43
N ILE A 411 -11.51 12.25 10.63
CA ILE A 411 -10.89 12.21 11.96
C ILE A 411 -10.46 13.63 12.40
N ALA A 412 -9.94 14.46 11.50
CA ALA A 412 -9.65 15.88 11.77
C ALA A 412 -10.91 16.64 12.20
N THR A 413 -12.06 16.35 11.57
CA THR A 413 -13.35 16.93 11.94
C THR A 413 -13.76 16.48 13.35
N ALA A 414 -13.66 15.18 13.65
CA ALA A 414 -13.94 14.66 14.98
C ALA A 414 -13.04 15.30 16.05
N MET A 415 -11.72 15.39 15.80
CA MET A 415 -10.76 16.06 16.67
C MET A 415 -11.13 17.52 16.92
N ARG A 416 -11.48 18.27 15.87
CA ARG A 416 -11.84 19.69 15.98
C ARG A 416 -13.09 19.90 16.83
N LEU A 417 -14.03 18.96 16.81
CA LEU A 417 -15.26 18.98 17.59
C LEU A 417 -15.12 18.33 18.98
N GLY A 418 -13.90 17.96 19.40
CA GLY A 418 -13.65 17.34 20.70
C GLY A 418 -14.07 15.87 20.80
N GLY A 419 -14.29 15.21 19.66
CA GLY A 419 -14.63 13.78 19.60
C GLY A 419 -13.50 12.87 20.06
N THR A 420 -13.90 11.70 20.57
CA THR A 420 -13.00 10.66 21.11
C THR A 420 -12.93 9.44 20.19
N VAL A 421 -12.03 8.50 20.48
CA VAL A 421 -12.01 7.19 19.80
C VAL A 421 -13.34 6.44 19.91
N SER A 422 -14.08 6.63 21.00
CA SER A 422 -15.42 6.07 21.21
C SER A 422 -16.50 6.73 20.35
N ASP A 423 -16.25 7.91 19.78
CA ASP A 423 -17.17 8.54 18.83
C ASP A 423 -16.88 8.09 17.40
N LEU A 424 -15.62 7.79 17.06
CA LEU A 424 -15.25 7.24 15.74
C LEU A 424 -16.01 5.95 15.40
N LYS A 425 -16.29 5.09 16.38
CA LYS A 425 -17.08 3.87 16.19
C LYS A 425 -18.57 4.12 15.95
N LYS A 426 -19.10 5.29 16.35
CA LYS A 426 -20.51 5.67 16.22
C LYS A 426 -20.80 6.42 14.92
N LEU A 427 -19.75 6.89 14.21
CA LEU A 427 -19.91 7.65 12.98
C LEU A 427 -20.62 6.81 11.91
N GLU A 428 -21.80 7.26 11.51
CA GLU A 428 -22.55 6.74 10.36
C GLU A 428 -22.04 7.43 9.09
N LEU A 429 -21.11 6.79 8.40
CA LEU A 429 -20.49 7.30 7.18
C LEU A 429 -21.16 6.73 5.94
N ALA A 430 -21.13 7.49 4.83
CA ALA A 430 -21.74 7.07 3.57
C ALA A 430 -21.14 5.75 3.05
N TYR A 431 -21.99 4.75 2.86
CA TYR A 431 -21.59 3.43 2.37
C TYR A 431 -22.35 3.02 1.11
N ALA A 432 -21.59 2.77 0.06
CA ALA A 432 -21.91 1.83 -1.01
C ALA A 432 -20.60 1.16 -1.45
N PRO A 433 -20.64 -0.03 -2.10
CA PRO A 433 -19.45 -0.79 -2.44
C PRO A 433 -18.31 -0.02 -3.14
N PRO A 434 -18.57 0.94 -4.04
CA PRO A 434 -17.51 1.72 -4.70
C PRO A 434 -16.80 2.76 -3.81
N PHE A 435 -17.34 3.09 -2.63
CA PHE A 435 -16.89 4.25 -1.86
C PHE A 435 -16.38 3.90 -0.45
N SER A 436 -16.93 2.86 0.17
CA SER A 436 -16.51 2.44 1.50
C SER A 436 -16.84 0.96 1.75
N SER A 437 -16.66 0.52 2.99
CA SER A 437 -17.12 -0.77 3.53
C SER A 437 -18.23 -0.52 4.57
N ALA A 438 -18.99 -1.55 4.92
CA ALA A 438 -20.04 -1.45 5.94
C ALA A 438 -19.52 -0.92 7.29
N LYS A 439 -18.22 -1.12 7.56
CA LYS A 439 -17.46 -0.44 8.62
C LYS A 439 -16.33 0.30 7.93
N ASP A 440 -16.37 1.62 7.96
CA ASP A 440 -15.31 2.43 7.35
C ASP A 440 -13.98 2.22 8.11
N PRO A 441 -12.82 2.35 7.45
CA PRO A 441 -11.53 2.54 8.12
C PRO A 441 -11.57 3.41 9.39
N VAL A 442 -12.33 4.51 9.42
CA VAL A 442 -12.48 5.34 10.63
C VAL A 442 -13.15 4.58 11.77
N ASN A 443 -14.23 3.83 11.49
CA ASN A 443 -14.88 3.00 12.50
C ASN A 443 -13.94 1.90 13.00
N MET A 444 -13.19 1.27 12.09
CA MET A 444 -12.21 0.24 12.43
C MET A 444 -11.09 0.77 13.33
N ALA A 445 -10.63 2.00 13.10
CA ALA A 445 -9.66 2.67 13.97
C ALA A 445 -10.24 2.89 15.38
N GLY A 446 -11.51 3.34 15.47
CA GLY A 446 -12.23 3.47 16.73
C GLY A 446 -12.37 2.14 17.50
N PHE A 447 -12.78 1.07 16.81
CA PHE A 447 -12.91 -0.26 17.44
C PHE A 447 -11.58 -0.79 17.97
N THR A 448 -10.50 -0.69 17.20
CA THR A 448 -9.19 -1.20 17.63
C THR A 448 -8.58 -0.38 18.76
N ALA A 449 -8.76 0.95 18.75
CA ALA A 449 -8.36 1.80 19.86
C ALA A 449 -9.13 1.48 21.15
N GLU A 450 -10.45 1.29 21.06
CA GLU A 450 -11.28 0.91 22.21
C GLU A 450 -10.88 -0.45 22.78
N ASN A 451 -10.58 -1.45 21.94
CA ASN A 451 -10.10 -2.75 22.40
C ASN A 451 -8.80 -2.65 23.21
N ILE A 452 -7.91 -1.72 22.85
CA ILE A 452 -6.67 -1.45 23.60
C ILE A 452 -7.00 -0.79 24.94
N LEU A 453 -7.88 0.22 24.96
CA LEU A 453 -8.28 0.92 26.20
C LEU A 453 -9.00 -0.02 27.18
N ASN A 454 -9.86 -0.89 26.69
CA ASN A 454 -10.60 -1.87 27.48
C ASN A 454 -9.74 -3.07 27.91
N LYS A 455 -8.50 -3.17 27.43
CA LYS A 455 -7.60 -4.33 27.61
C LYS A 455 -8.17 -5.63 27.04
N ASP A 456 -9.11 -5.53 26.10
CA ASP A 456 -9.55 -6.68 25.30
C ASP A 456 -8.44 -7.15 24.36
N GLN A 457 -7.56 -6.23 23.98
CA GLN A 457 -6.37 -6.45 23.17
C GLN A 457 -5.14 -5.84 23.84
N GLU A 458 -4.23 -6.68 24.32
CA GLU A 458 -2.86 -6.26 24.60
C GLU A 458 -2.04 -6.26 23.31
N VAL A 459 -1.05 -5.36 23.22
CA VAL A 459 -0.30 -5.13 21.98
C VAL A 459 1.21 -5.12 22.20
N VAL A 460 1.93 -5.45 21.14
CA VAL A 460 3.37 -5.23 20.98
C VAL A 460 3.55 -4.39 19.72
N ARG A 461 4.47 -3.42 19.76
CA ARG A 461 4.80 -2.58 18.61
C ARG A 461 5.89 -3.21 17.76
N TRP A 462 5.95 -2.82 16.50
CA TRP A 462 6.95 -3.27 15.53
C TRP A 462 8.40 -3.02 15.98
N ASP A 463 8.65 -1.92 16.69
CA ASP A 463 9.96 -1.52 17.22
C ASP A 463 10.36 -2.26 18.50
N GLU A 464 9.44 -2.98 19.14
CA GLU A 464 9.71 -3.80 20.32
C GLU A 464 10.15 -5.23 19.96
N VAL A 465 9.80 -5.71 18.75
CA VAL A 465 10.00 -7.12 18.34
C VAL A 465 11.46 -7.57 18.44
N GLY A 466 12.41 -6.72 18.05
CA GLY A 466 13.84 -7.03 18.11
C GLY A 466 14.41 -7.17 19.53
N ASN A 467 13.69 -6.71 20.55
CA ASN A 467 14.12 -6.69 21.95
C ASN A 467 13.35 -7.69 22.84
N LEU A 468 12.52 -8.56 22.24
CA LEU A 468 11.76 -9.56 22.98
C LEU A 468 12.70 -10.65 23.55
N SER A 469 12.57 -10.93 24.84
CA SER A 469 13.29 -12.01 25.53
C SER A 469 12.79 -13.37 25.03
N ALA A 470 13.67 -14.19 24.44
CA ALA A 470 13.32 -15.55 24.01
C ALA A 470 12.97 -16.48 25.19
N ASP A 471 13.43 -16.15 26.39
CA ASP A 471 13.12 -16.90 27.62
C ASP A 471 11.69 -16.64 28.08
N ASP A 472 11.24 -15.38 28.02
CA ASP A 472 9.93 -14.96 28.55
C ASP A 472 8.82 -14.92 27.48
N THR A 473 9.19 -14.90 26.20
CA THR A 473 8.24 -14.70 25.10
C THR A 473 8.35 -15.76 24.00
N LEU A 474 7.25 -15.93 23.28
CA LEU A 474 7.19 -16.75 22.08
C LEU A 474 6.46 -16.00 20.98
N VAL A 475 7.09 -15.89 19.82
CA VAL A 475 6.48 -15.23 18.65
C VAL A 475 5.70 -16.26 17.84
N LEU A 476 4.42 -16.01 17.58
CA LEU A 476 3.50 -16.91 16.88
C LEU A 476 2.98 -16.26 15.59
N ASP A 477 3.32 -16.88 14.46
CA ASP A 477 2.79 -16.57 13.14
C ASP A 477 1.49 -17.34 12.90
N VAL A 478 0.37 -16.62 12.74
CA VAL A 478 -0.95 -17.23 12.52
C VAL A 478 -1.46 -17.07 11.08
N ARG A 479 -0.56 -16.75 10.15
CA ARG A 479 -0.85 -16.69 8.71
C ARG A 479 -0.96 -18.10 8.12
N GLU A 480 -1.42 -18.20 6.88
CA GLU A 480 -1.42 -19.47 6.13
C GLU A 480 0.01 -19.85 5.67
N ASP A 481 0.25 -21.12 5.33
CA ASP A 481 1.57 -21.63 4.94
C ASP A 481 2.22 -20.82 3.80
N VAL A 482 1.44 -20.49 2.77
CA VAL A 482 1.88 -19.73 1.59
C VAL A 482 2.38 -18.33 1.96
N GLU A 483 1.78 -17.67 2.94
CA GLU A 483 2.23 -16.36 3.41
C GLU A 483 3.58 -16.43 4.12
N ARG A 484 3.80 -17.52 4.86
CA ARG A 484 5.05 -17.74 5.58
C ARG A 484 6.22 -17.93 4.63
N GLU A 485 6.00 -18.54 3.48
CA GLU A 485 7.03 -18.71 2.44
C GLU A 485 7.53 -17.39 1.84
N LEU A 486 6.70 -16.33 1.86
CA LEU A 486 7.07 -14.98 1.41
C LEU A 486 7.95 -14.22 2.43
N GLY A 487 8.13 -14.80 3.61
CA GLY A 487 8.96 -14.29 4.70
C GLY A 487 8.20 -14.29 6.02
N PHE A 488 8.94 -14.31 7.12
CA PHE A 488 8.41 -14.40 8.47
C PHE A 488 9.36 -13.73 9.47
N ILE A 489 8.87 -13.44 10.69
CA ILE A 489 9.72 -12.93 11.77
C ILE A 489 10.63 -14.07 12.25
N PRO A 490 11.96 -13.92 12.22
CA PRO A 490 12.89 -14.98 12.62
C PRO A 490 12.57 -15.53 14.01
N GLY A 491 12.61 -16.85 14.16
CA GLY A 491 12.29 -17.53 15.42
C GLY A 491 10.79 -17.72 15.72
N SER A 492 9.88 -17.29 14.84
CA SER A 492 8.45 -17.50 15.05
C SER A 492 8.01 -18.95 14.85
N ILE A 493 7.12 -19.43 15.73
CA ILE A 493 6.35 -20.68 15.52
C ILE A 493 5.19 -20.40 14.56
N HIS A 494 4.78 -21.39 13.79
CA HIS A 494 3.69 -21.26 12.82
C HIS A 494 2.50 -22.16 13.16
N ILE A 495 1.36 -21.54 13.39
CA ILE A 495 0.07 -22.22 13.57
C ILE A 495 -1.00 -21.33 12.94
N PRO A 496 -1.52 -21.66 11.75
CA PRO A 496 -2.58 -20.90 11.11
C PRO A 496 -3.77 -20.65 12.06
N VAL A 497 -4.37 -19.46 11.99
CA VAL A 497 -5.42 -19.05 12.94
C VAL A 497 -6.60 -20.02 13.00
N ASN A 498 -6.90 -20.70 11.88
CA ASN A 498 -7.99 -21.67 11.79
C ASN A 498 -7.68 -22.98 12.53
N ASP A 499 -6.40 -23.35 12.63
CA ASP A 499 -5.94 -24.56 13.32
C ASP A 499 -5.61 -24.30 14.79
N LEU A 500 -5.43 -23.02 15.17
CA LEU A 500 -4.97 -22.59 16.48
C LEU A 500 -5.76 -23.22 17.65
N ARG A 501 -7.08 -23.36 17.52
CA ARG A 501 -7.91 -23.95 18.59
C ARG A 501 -7.59 -25.42 18.84
N GLN A 502 -7.26 -26.17 17.79
CA GLN A 502 -6.95 -27.59 17.87
C GLN A 502 -5.49 -27.80 18.30
N ARG A 503 -4.61 -26.88 17.89
CA ARG A 503 -3.15 -26.95 18.09
C ARG A 503 -2.62 -26.12 19.26
N GLN A 504 -3.50 -25.50 20.07
CA GLN A 504 -3.09 -24.67 21.21
C GLN A 504 -2.21 -25.42 22.24
N GLY A 505 -2.31 -26.75 22.31
CA GLY A 505 -1.48 -27.57 23.20
C GLY A 505 0.01 -27.57 22.85
N GLU A 506 0.38 -27.10 21.65
CA GLU A 506 1.77 -26.90 21.22
C GLU A 506 2.39 -25.64 21.83
N LEU A 507 1.58 -24.75 22.42
CA LEU A 507 2.03 -23.46 22.93
C LEU A 507 2.33 -23.52 24.44
N PRO A 508 3.44 -22.92 24.89
CA PRO A 508 3.79 -22.83 26.31
C PRO A 508 2.83 -21.90 27.05
N LYS A 509 2.44 -22.28 28.28
CA LYS A 509 1.59 -21.45 29.14
C LYS A 509 2.36 -20.51 30.06
N ASP A 510 3.65 -20.74 30.23
CA ASP A 510 4.57 -19.98 31.07
C ASP A 510 5.20 -18.79 30.36
N LYS A 511 5.01 -18.66 29.04
CA LYS A 511 5.52 -17.54 28.23
C LYS A 511 4.41 -16.60 27.76
N THR A 512 4.77 -15.34 27.53
CA THR A 512 3.91 -14.39 26.79
C THR A 512 3.96 -14.70 25.30
N ILE A 513 2.80 -14.95 24.70
CA ILE A 513 2.67 -15.24 23.27
C ILE A 513 2.47 -13.92 22.50
N VAL A 514 3.45 -13.55 21.68
CA VAL A 514 3.36 -12.40 20.76
C VAL A 514 2.87 -12.91 19.41
N VAL A 515 1.60 -12.66 19.12
CA VAL A 515 0.93 -13.16 17.91
C VAL A 515 1.00 -12.12 16.80
N TYR A 516 1.26 -12.56 15.57
CA TYR A 516 1.12 -11.71 14.40
C TYR A 516 0.45 -12.44 13.23
N CYS A 517 -0.21 -11.67 12.38
CA CYS A 517 -0.59 -12.09 11.04
C CYS A 517 -0.06 -11.07 10.01
N ALA A 518 -0.56 -11.05 8.77
CA ALA A 518 -0.13 -10.06 7.76
C ALA A 518 -0.34 -8.61 8.24
N VAL A 519 -1.56 -8.27 8.67
CA VAL A 519 -2.01 -6.88 8.93
C VAL A 519 -2.52 -6.64 10.37
N GLY A 520 -2.28 -7.57 11.29
CA GLY A 520 -2.77 -7.52 12.68
C GLY A 520 -4.22 -7.97 12.94
N LEU A 521 -5.09 -8.10 11.92
CA LEU A 521 -6.50 -8.51 12.11
C LEU A 521 -6.66 -9.96 12.61
N ARG A 522 -6.10 -10.95 11.90
CA ARG A 522 -6.12 -12.36 12.32
C ARG A 522 -5.30 -12.57 13.59
N GLY A 523 -4.24 -11.78 13.77
CA GLY A 523 -3.45 -11.74 15.00
C GLY A 523 -4.29 -11.33 16.21
N TYR A 524 -5.16 -10.30 16.07
CA TYR A 524 -6.11 -9.92 17.12
C TYR A 524 -7.07 -11.08 17.45
N VAL A 525 -7.64 -11.75 16.45
CA VAL A 525 -8.53 -12.91 16.66
C VAL A 525 -7.80 -14.01 17.43
N ALA A 526 -6.57 -14.34 17.03
CA ALA A 526 -5.76 -15.34 17.71
C ALA A 526 -5.39 -14.93 19.15
N ALA A 527 -5.01 -13.67 19.38
CA ALA A 527 -4.74 -13.16 20.72
C ALA A 527 -5.98 -13.24 21.63
N ARG A 528 -7.19 -12.97 21.11
CA ARG A 528 -8.45 -13.17 21.83
C ARG A 528 -8.72 -14.63 22.17
N ILE A 529 -8.47 -15.55 21.23
CA ILE A 529 -8.60 -16.99 21.44
C ILE A 529 -7.68 -17.42 22.59
N LEU A 530 -6.39 -17.07 22.51
CA LEU A 530 -5.38 -17.46 23.49
C LEU A 530 -5.66 -16.87 24.88
N SER A 531 -6.00 -15.57 24.94
CA SER A 531 -6.33 -14.91 26.21
C SER A 531 -7.49 -15.58 26.94
N GLN A 532 -8.54 -15.98 26.20
CA GLN A 532 -9.70 -16.69 26.78
C GLN A 532 -9.40 -18.14 27.16
N LEU A 533 -8.35 -18.74 26.60
CA LEU A 533 -7.83 -20.05 26.99
C LEU A 533 -6.80 -19.98 28.14
N GLY A 534 -6.59 -18.79 28.69
CA GLY A 534 -5.71 -18.56 29.86
C GLY A 534 -4.24 -18.33 29.52
N PHE A 535 -3.89 -18.09 28.26
CA PHE A 535 -2.55 -17.67 27.87
C PHE A 535 -2.37 -16.15 28.04
N GLN A 536 -1.16 -15.70 28.32
CA GLN A 536 -0.79 -14.29 28.15
C GLN A 536 -0.50 -14.06 26.67
N ALA A 537 -1.33 -13.27 25.99
CA ALA A 537 -1.20 -13.06 24.55
C ALA A 537 -1.26 -11.58 24.18
N LYS A 538 -0.33 -11.15 23.31
CA LYS A 538 -0.26 -9.79 22.78
C LYS A 538 -0.27 -9.82 21.25
N ASN A 539 -0.95 -8.88 20.62
CA ASN A 539 -1.02 -8.77 19.16
C ASN A 539 0.01 -7.76 18.63
N LEU A 540 0.74 -8.12 17.58
CA LEU A 540 1.66 -7.20 16.89
C LEU A 540 0.87 -6.16 16.09
N LEU A 541 1.03 -4.87 16.43
CA LEU A 541 0.40 -3.76 15.70
C LEU A 541 0.89 -3.72 14.25
N GLY A 542 -0.03 -3.59 13.30
CA GLY A 542 0.26 -3.61 11.86
C GLY A 542 0.69 -4.97 11.29
N GLY A 543 0.97 -5.97 12.14
CA GLY A 543 1.37 -7.31 11.70
C GLY A 543 2.73 -7.38 11.00
N TYR A 544 2.93 -8.43 10.21
CA TYR A 544 4.16 -8.69 9.48
C TYR A 544 4.47 -7.63 8.41
N ASN A 545 3.43 -7.05 7.78
CA ASN A 545 3.61 -6.05 6.73
C ASN A 545 4.36 -4.83 7.29
N LEU A 546 3.82 -4.21 8.33
CA LEU A 546 4.47 -3.06 8.97
C LEU A 546 5.86 -3.40 9.52
N TYR A 547 6.02 -4.57 10.13
CA TYR A 547 7.34 -5.07 10.58
C TYR A 547 8.34 -5.14 9.41
N LYS A 548 7.94 -5.74 8.28
CA LYS A 548 8.77 -5.88 7.08
C LYS A 548 9.20 -4.51 6.54
N TYR A 549 8.31 -3.53 6.51
CA TYR A 549 8.64 -2.16 6.11
C TYR A 549 9.59 -1.49 7.09
N PHE A 550 9.39 -1.68 8.40
CA PHE A 550 10.19 -1.02 9.42
C PHE A 550 11.67 -1.45 9.41
N TYR A 551 11.95 -2.75 9.21
CA TYR A 551 13.32 -3.30 9.28
C TYR A 551 14.06 -3.35 7.94
N LYS A 552 13.40 -2.98 6.83
CA LYS A 552 14.02 -2.98 5.51
C LYS A 552 14.67 -1.64 5.19
N ASP A 553 15.86 -1.70 4.59
CA ASP A 553 16.53 -0.52 4.05
C ASP A 553 16.05 -0.24 2.61
N TYR A 554 15.59 0.98 2.37
CA TYR A 554 15.06 1.46 1.09
C TYR A 554 15.89 2.59 0.47
N THR A 555 17.07 2.88 1.03
CA THR A 555 17.97 3.93 0.51
C THR A 555 18.47 3.62 -0.90
N ASN A 556 18.59 2.34 -1.25
CA ASN A 556 18.88 1.91 -2.62
C ASN A 556 17.58 1.64 -3.40
N PRO A 557 17.56 1.94 -4.72
CA PRO A 557 16.45 1.57 -5.59
C PRO A 557 16.19 0.06 -5.49
N LEU A 558 14.95 -0.33 -5.25
CA LEU A 558 14.52 -1.72 -5.42
C LEU A 558 14.71 -2.04 -6.89
N CYS A 559 15.49 -3.09 -7.23
CA CYS A 559 15.80 -3.46 -8.60
C CYS A 559 14.56 -3.40 -9.50
N VAL A 560 14.42 -2.30 -10.24
CA VAL A 560 13.63 -2.28 -11.45
C VAL A 560 14.56 -2.89 -12.48
N VAL A 561 14.37 -4.17 -12.78
CA VAL A 561 14.93 -4.72 -14.03
C VAL A 561 14.12 -4.10 -15.16
N THR A 562 14.41 -2.85 -15.49
CA THR A 562 14.30 -2.40 -16.87
C THR A 562 15.58 -2.88 -17.52
N ASP A 563 15.56 -4.10 -18.04
CA ASP A 563 16.54 -4.50 -19.06
C ASP A 563 16.28 -3.65 -20.32
N THR A 564 16.72 -2.39 -20.28
CA THR A 564 17.28 -1.74 -21.44
C THR A 564 18.78 -1.84 -21.26
N VAL A 565 19.32 -2.99 -21.67
CA VAL A 565 20.76 -3.22 -21.80
C VAL A 565 21.29 -2.20 -22.80
N HIS A 566 21.98 -1.16 -22.31
CA HIS A 566 22.89 -0.39 -23.16
C HIS A 566 24.19 -1.19 -23.30
N SER A 567 24.24 -2.13 -24.24
CA SER A 567 25.51 -2.66 -24.72
C SER A 567 26.08 -1.67 -25.75
N LEU A 568 27.21 -1.05 -25.43
CA LEU A 568 28.01 -0.29 -26.39
C LEU A 568 28.62 -1.25 -27.41
N GLY A 569 28.36 -0.99 -28.70
CA GLY A 569 29.07 -1.65 -29.80
C GLY A 569 30.49 -1.09 -29.97
N ASP A 570 31.37 -1.88 -30.58
CA ASP A 570 32.83 -1.67 -30.67
C ASP A 570 33.25 -0.51 -31.61
N ASP A 571 32.31 0.31 -32.08
CA ASP A 571 32.54 1.48 -32.95
C ASP A 571 31.86 2.78 -32.49
N GLY A 572 31.24 2.80 -31.31
CA GLY A 572 30.80 4.03 -30.65
C GLY A 572 29.65 4.79 -31.33
N ALA A 573 28.90 4.17 -32.25
CA ALA A 573 27.64 4.71 -32.77
C ALA A 573 26.42 4.05 -32.09
N PRO A 574 25.31 4.79 -31.86
CA PRO A 574 24.08 4.19 -31.38
C PRO A 574 23.45 3.32 -32.48
N GLU A 575 23.66 2.01 -32.40
CA GLU A 575 22.94 1.03 -33.22
C GLU A 575 21.51 0.90 -32.68
N PHE A 576 20.54 1.43 -33.43
CA PHE A 576 19.14 1.03 -33.27
C PHE A 576 19.01 -0.40 -33.79
N VAL A 577 19.13 -1.38 -32.90
CA VAL A 577 18.69 -2.74 -33.19
C VAL A 577 17.17 -2.73 -33.10
N GLU A 578 16.49 -2.58 -34.23
CA GLU A 578 15.08 -2.96 -34.34
C GLU A 578 14.95 -4.41 -33.85
N PRO A 579 13.96 -4.73 -32.97
CA PRO A 579 13.73 -6.11 -32.59
C PRO A 579 13.43 -6.90 -33.85
N LYS A 580 14.30 -7.87 -34.16
CA LYS A 580 14.07 -8.81 -35.26
C LYS A 580 12.68 -9.43 -35.09
N PRO A 581 11.82 -9.37 -36.11
CA PRO A 581 10.54 -10.03 -36.06
C PRO A 581 10.75 -11.55 -36.08
N GLU A 582 10.14 -12.21 -35.11
CA GLU A 582 9.76 -13.63 -35.12
C GLU A 582 10.84 -14.66 -35.51
N GLU A 583 11.56 -15.18 -34.51
CA GLU A 583 11.80 -16.63 -34.50
C GLU A 583 10.63 -17.29 -33.78
N ALA A 584 9.78 -17.94 -34.57
CA ALA A 584 8.51 -18.50 -34.17
C ALA A 584 8.64 -19.56 -33.06
N LEU A 585 8.24 -19.22 -31.83
CA LEU A 585 7.59 -20.16 -30.92
C LEU A 585 6.08 -20.10 -31.19
N GLN A 586 5.62 -20.89 -32.16
CA GLN A 586 4.18 -21.13 -32.30
C GLN A 586 3.65 -21.80 -31.03
N GLY A 587 2.67 -21.16 -30.37
CA GLY A 587 1.89 -21.78 -29.29
C GLY A 587 1.96 -21.15 -27.90
N VAL A 588 2.65 -20.01 -27.69
CA VAL A 588 2.66 -19.32 -26.38
C VAL A 588 1.30 -18.67 -26.13
N GLN A 589 0.50 -19.24 -25.22
CA GLN A 589 -0.77 -18.66 -24.81
C GLN A 589 -0.55 -17.69 -23.64
N THR A 590 -1.12 -16.49 -23.73
CA THR A 590 -1.23 -15.58 -22.57
C THR A 590 -2.57 -15.83 -21.90
N VAL A 591 -2.55 -16.27 -20.64
CA VAL A 591 -3.74 -16.49 -19.81
C VAL A 591 -3.86 -15.36 -18.80
N GLN A 592 -5.03 -14.73 -18.76
CA GLN A 592 -5.30 -13.61 -17.85
C GLN A 592 -5.93 -14.09 -16.55
N LEU A 593 -5.39 -13.64 -15.43
CA LEU A 593 -5.86 -13.88 -14.08
C LEU A 593 -6.15 -12.53 -13.40
N ASN A 594 -7.42 -12.28 -13.10
CA ASN A 594 -7.81 -11.11 -12.32
C ASN A 594 -7.83 -11.46 -10.83
N ALA A 595 -6.82 -10.99 -10.11
CA ALA A 595 -6.70 -11.06 -8.65
C ALA A 595 -6.95 -9.69 -7.97
N CYS A 596 -7.56 -8.73 -8.67
CA CYS A 596 -7.93 -7.44 -8.11
C CYS A 596 -8.94 -7.60 -6.97
N GLY A 597 -8.84 -6.76 -5.94
CA GLY A 597 -9.67 -6.83 -4.75
C GLY A 597 -9.22 -7.89 -3.73
N LEU A 598 -8.25 -8.74 -4.05
CA LEU A 598 -7.61 -9.63 -3.07
C LEU A 598 -6.42 -8.93 -2.40
N GLN A 599 -6.15 -9.26 -1.13
CA GLN A 599 -4.95 -8.84 -0.38
C GLN A 599 -4.06 -10.04 -0.15
N CYS A 600 -2.76 -9.83 0.06
CA CYS A 600 -1.82 -10.86 0.48
C CYS A 600 -2.44 -11.81 1.54
N PRO A 601 -2.49 -13.13 1.27
CA PRO A 601 -1.84 -13.87 0.16
C PRO A 601 -2.68 -14.07 -1.11
N GLY A 602 -3.90 -13.54 -1.17
CA GLY A 602 -4.89 -13.84 -2.20
C GLY A 602 -4.37 -13.79 -3.63
N PRO A 603 -3.68 -12.73 -4.10
CA PRO A 603 -3.10 -12.71 -5.44
C PRO A 603 -2.10 -13.84 -5.70
N ILE A 604 -1.16 -14.09 -4.77
CA ILE A 604 -0.17 -15.17 -4.89
C ILE A 604 -0.83 -16.54 -4.85
N MET A 605 -1.87 -16.74 -4.03
CA MET A 605 -2.64 -17.99 -4.03
C MET A 605 -3.33 -18.24 -5.37
N GLN A 606 -3.92 -17.21 -5.97
CA GLN A 606 -4.51 -17.34 -7.31
C GLN A 606 -3.42 -17.70 -8.34
N VAL A 607 -2.26 -17.04 -8.31
CA VAL A 607 -1.13 -17.40 -9.16
C VAL A 607 -0.70 -18.84 -8.96
N ASN A 608 -0.54 -19.28 -7.71
CA ASN A 608 -0.11 -20.64 -7.38
C ASN A 608 -1.14 -21.71 -7.78
N ASN A 609 -2.43 -21.38 -7.74
CA ASN A 609 -3.51 -22.27 -8.18
C ASN A 609 -3.65 -22.32 -9.70
N THR A 610 -3.37 -21.21 -10.40
CA THR A 610 -3.53 -21.10 -11.86
C THR A 610 -2.26 -21.48 -12.63
N MET A 611 -1.05 -21.20 -12.13
CA MET A 611 0.19 -21.54 -12.85
C MET A 611 0.32 -23.03 -13.18
N PRO A 612 -0.07 -23.99 -12.31
CA PRO A 612 -0.06 -25.41 -12.65
C PRO A 612 -0.94 -25.77 -13.86
N THR A 613 -1.99 -24.99 -14.15
CA THR A 613 -2.92 -25.24 -15.27
C THR A 613 -2.40 -24.78 -16.63
N LEU A 614 -1.28 -24.05 -16.69
CA LEU A 614 -0.68 -23.56 -17.94
C LEU A 614 0.31 -24.59 -18.53
N ASN A 615 0.65 -24.49 -19.82
CA ASN A 615 1.73 -25.27 -20.41
C ASN A 615 3.10 -24.61 -20.19
N PRO A 616 4.21 -25.37 -20.11
CA PRO A 616 5.55 -24.82 -20.16
C PRO A 616 5.74 -23.81 -21.30
N GLY A 617 6.20 -22.60 -20.97
CA GLY A 617 6.36 -21.52 -21.93
C GLY A 617 5.17 -20.57 -22.06
N ASP A 618 3.97 -20.95 -21.60
CA ASP A 618 2.81 -20.05 -21.52
C ASP A 618 3.06 -18.90 -20.54
N ILE A 619 2.35 -17.80 -20.74
CA ILE A 619 2.48 -16.58 -19.94
C ILE A 619 1.20 -16.39 -19.12
N LEU A 620 1.34 -16.33 -17.80
CA LEU A 620 0.27 -15.86 -16.92
C LEU A 620 0.37 -14.34 -16.77
N GLU A 621 -0.63 -13.62 -17.27
CA GLU A 621 -0.84 -12.20 -17.02
C GLU A 621 -1.73 -12.05 -15.79
N VAL A 622 -1.22 -11.47 -14.71
CA VAL A 622 -1.93 -11.37 -13.43
C VAL A 622 -2.16 -9.91 -13.09
N SER A 623 -3.41 -9.48 -13.04
CA SER A 623 -3.79 -8.16 -12.50
C SER A 623 -4.07 -8.27 -11.00
N ALA A 624 -3.45 -7.43 -10.17
CA ALA A 624 -3.73 -7.34 -8.75
C ALA A 624 -3.81 -5.87 -8.27
N THR A 625 -4.57 -5.62 -7.20
CA THR A 625 -4.59 -4.30 -6.51
C THR A 625 -3.80 -4.32 -5.20
N ASP A 626 -2.95 -5.33 -5.01
CA ASP A 626 -2.03 -5.45 -3.87
C ASP A 626 -0.64 -4.91 -4.27
N PRO A 627 -0.15 -3.82 -3.66
CA PRO A 627 1.15 -3.24 -3.96
C PRO A 627 2.35 -4.15 -3.69
N GLY A 628 2.21 -5.08 -2.73
CA GLY A 628 3.24 -6.07 -2.43
C GLY A 628 3.36 -7.15 -3.52
N PHE A 629 2.36 -7.27 -4.40
CA PHE A 629 2.23 -8.36 -5.35
C PHE A 629 3.44 -8.51 -6.28
N ILE A 630 3.98 -7.43 -6.84
CA ILE A 630 5.11 -7.51 -7.78
C ILE A 630 6.34 -8.11 -7.11
N VAL A 631 6.65 -7.68 -5.88
CA VAL A 631 7.79 -8.21 -5.12
C VAL A 631 7.54 -9.66 -4.73
N ASP A 632 6.34 -9.97 -4.26
CA ASP A 632 5.98 -11.31 -3.81
C ASP A 632 5.95 -12.31 -4.98
N VAL A 633 5.47 -11.89 -6.15
CA VAL A 633 5.36 -12.76 -7.33
C VAL A 633 6.71 -12.99 -8.02
N GLN A 634 7.61 -12.01 -7.96
CA GLN A 634 9.01 -12.20 -8.36
C GLN A 634 9.70 -13.24 -7.48
N ALA A 635 9.53 -13.13 -6.16
CA ALA A 635 10.10 -14.09 -5.21
C ALA A 635 9.50 -15.49 -5.40
N TRP A 636 8.17 -15.58 -5.58
CA TRP A 636 7.46 -16.82 -5.86
C TRP A 636 7.91 -17.47 -7.17
N ALA A 637 8.03 -16.70 -8.26
CA ALA A 637 8.48 -17.22 -9.56
C ALA A 637 9.87 -17.83 -9.45
N LYS A 638 10.82 -17.12 -8.82
CA LYS A 638 12.19 -17.60 -8.58
C LYS A 638 12.22 -18.91 -7.77
N LYS A 639 11.40 -19.03 -6.72
CA LYS A 639 11.35 -20.22 -5.87
C LYS A 639 10.69 -21.43 -6.55
N THR A 640 9.73 -21.20 -7.45
CA THR A 640 8.94 -22.24 -8.11
C THR A 640 9.49 -22.67 -9.47
N GLY A 641 10.64 -22.10 -9.89
CA GLY A 641 11.25 -22.39 -11.19
C GLY A 641 10.55 -21.74 -12.38
N ASN A 642 9.67 -20.75 -12.12
CA ASN A 642 9.02 -19.94 -13.16
C ASN A 642 9.83 -18.65 -13.42
N THR A 643 9.62 -18.02 -14.58
CA THR A 643 10.34 -16.81 -14.96
C THR A 643 9.43 -15.60 -14.86
N PHE A 644 9.74 -14.64 -13.99
CA PHE A 644 9.13 -13.32 -14.05
C PHE A 644 9.65 -12.59 -15.29
N LEU A 645 8.75 -12.17 -16.19
CA LEU A 645 9.12 -11.49 -17.44
C LEU A 645 9.17 -9.98 -17.26
N LYS A 646 8.05 -9.39 -16.86
CA LYS A 646 7.90 -7.95 -16.65
C LYS A 646 6.73 -7.68 -15.71
N SER A 647 6.71 -6.46 -15.19
CA SER A 647 5.50 -5.87 -14.60
C SER A 647 5.19 -4.56 -15.27
N GLU A 648 3.92 -4.25 -15.40
CA GLU A 648 3.44 -2.95 -15.82
C GLU A 648 2.31 -2.50 -14.93
N LYS A 649 2.06 -1.19 -14.93
CA LYS A 649 0.95 -0.60 -14.21
C LYS A 649 -0.13 -0.22 -15.21
N ARG A 650 -1.34 -0.76 -15.05
CA ARG A 650 -2.52 -0.38 -15.85
C ARG A 650 -3.53 0.30 -14.95
N ASN A 651 -3.65 1.62 -15.06
CA ASN A 651 -4.50 2.42 -14.16
C ASN A 651 -4.15 2.18 -12.68
N ARG A 652 -5.04 1.49 -11.94
CA ARG A 652 -4.88 1.11 -10.53
C ARG A 652 -4.52 -0.37 -10.37
N GLU A 653 -4.06 -1.06 -11.40
CA GLU A 653 -3.71 -2.49 -11.31
C GLU A 653 -2.20 -2.67 -11.49
N PHE A 654 -1.61 -3.50 -10.63
CA PHE A 654 -0.27 -4.04 -10.78
C PHE A 654 -0.37 -5.31 -11.61
N VAL A 655 0.15 -5.27 -12.84
CA VAL A 655 0.07 -6.38 -13.78
C VAL A 655 1.44 -7.06 -13.84
N ALA A 656 1.51 -8.34 -13.52
CA ALA A 656 2.73 -9.15 -13.63
C ALA A 656 2.58 -10.18 -14.75
N TYR A 657 3.66 -10.38 -15.50
CA TYR A 657 3.76 -11.41 -16.53
C TYR A 657 4.74 -12.48 -16.07
N ILE A 658 4.25 -13.70 -15.94
CA ILE A 658 5.04 -14.82 -15.43
C ILE A 658 5.01 -15.91 -16.49
N LYS A 659 6.18 -16.24 -17.03
CA LYS A 659 6.32 -17.37 -17.94
C LYS A 659 6.45 -18.64 -17.13
N LYS A 660 5.63 -19.64 -17.46
CA LYS A 660 5.75 -20.96 -16.86
C LYS A 660 7.10 -21.57 -17.23
N GLY A 661 7.85 -21.98 -16.22
CA GLY A 661 9.12 -22.65 -16.40
C GLY A 661 8.94 -23.97 -17.15
N ALA A 662 9.89 -24.29 -18.02
CA ALA A 662 10.02 -25.66 -18.52
C ALA A 662 10.46 -26.57 -17.37
N PRO A 663 10.03 -27.84 -17.32
CA PRO A 663 10.53 -28.79 -16.33
C PRO A 663 12.05 -28.90 -16.49
N THR A 664 12.81 -28.30 -15.59
CA THR A 664 14.27 -28.42 -15.55
C THR A 664 14.66 -29.81 -15.06
N LEU A 665 15.18 -30.63 -15.96
CA LEU A 665 16.16 -31.69 -15.70
C LEU A 665 17.54 -31.04 -15.86
N ALA A 666 18.50 -30.97 -14.93
CA ALA A 666 18.65 -31.46 -13.58
C ALA A 666 19.71 -30.59 -12.84
N GLY A 667 19.65 -30.53 -11.51
CA GLY A 667 20.67 -29.91 -10.66
C GLY A 667 20.41 -30.17 -9.17
N HIS A 668 20.55 -31.43 -8.76
CA HIS A 668 20.35 -32.03 -7.42
C HIS A 668 18.92 -32.44 -7.04
N ARG A 669 18.47 -33.57 -7.59
CA ARG A 669 17.93 -34.63 -6.74
C ARG A 669 18.87 -35.82 -6.86
N ALA A 670 19.21 -36.42 -5.71
CA ALA A 670 19.75 -37.77 -5.67
C ALA A 670 18.92 -38.69 -6.60
N ALA A 671 19.62 -39.53 -7.36
CA ALA A 671 19.11 -40.39 -8.43
C ALA A 671 17.64 -40.84 -8.26
N ALA A 672 16.77 -40.44 -9.20
CA ALA A 672 15.38 -40.88 -9.28
C ALA A 672 15.21 -41.88 -10.43
N ALA A 673 14.60 -43.02 -10.10
CA ALA A 673 14.47 -44.24 -10.89
C ALA A 673 13.60 -44.11 -12.16
N GLU A 674 13.77 -45.04 -13.10
CA GLU A 674 12.91 -45.20 -14.29
C GLU A 674 11.43 -45.36 -13.90
N LYS A 675 10.56 -44.53 -14.51
CA LYS A 675 9.10 -44.58 -14.31
C LYS A 675 8.47 -45.69 -15.16
N ASN A 676 8.11 -46.80 -14.54
CA ASN A 676 7.50 -47.98 -15.18
C ASN A 676 6.05 -48.25 -14.71
N GLY A 677 5.33 -47.20 -14.27
CA GLY A 677 3.95 -47.32 -13.79
C GLY A 677 2.87 -47.09 -14.84
N SER A 678 1.64 -47.55 -14.59
CA SER A 678 0.42 -47.17 -15.32
C SER A 678 -0.71 -46.91 -14.32
N THR A 679 -1.38 -45.78 -14.41
CA THR A 679 -2.53 -45.43 -13.57
C THR A 679 -3.85 -45.44 -14.33
N MET A 680 -4.94 -45.75 -13.63
CA MET A 680 -6.30 -45.74 -14.19
C MET A 680 -7.30 -45.17 -13.18
N VAL A 681 -8.12 -44.19 -13.55
CA VAL A 681 -9.31 -43.83 -12.79
C VAL A 681 -10.49 -44.62 -13.33
N VAL A 682 -11.15 -45.38 -12.45
CA VAL A 682 -12.36 -46.13 -12.78
C VAL A 682 -13.54 -45.43 -12.10
N PHE A 683 -14.25 -44.63 -12.88
CA PHE A 683 -15.41 -43.86 -12.42
C PHE A 683 -16.72 -44.62 -12.67
N SER A 684 -16.80 -45.39 -13.76
CA SER A 684 -18.04 -46.06 -14.16
C SER A 684 -18.26 -47.41 -13.46
N GLY A 685 -19.51 -47.68 -13.05
CA GLY A 685 -19.95 -48.98 -12.55
C GLY A 685 -20.62 -49.88 -13.60
N ASP A 686 -20.50 -49.55 -14.88
CA ASP A 686 -21.09 -50.35 -15.97
C ASP A 686 -20.20 -51.57 -16.29
N LEU A 687 -20.81 -52.75 -16.50
CA LEU A 687 -20.12 -54.03 -16.70
C LEU A 687 -19.12 -54.00 -17.86
N ASP A 688 -19.50 -53.42 -19.00
CA ASP A 688 -18.65 -53.35 -20.20
C ASP A 688 -17.43 -52.44 -20.01
N LYS A 689 -17.58 -51.31 -19.30
CA LYS A 689 -16.46 -50.40 -18.98
C LYS A 689 -15.55 -50.98 -17.89
N ALA A 690 -16.13 -51.65 -16.90
CA ALA A 690 -15.38 -52.37 -15.87
C ALA A 690 -14.52 -53.49 -16.49
N LEU A 691 -15.09 -54.27 -17.43
CA LEU A 691 -14.36 -55.29 -18.18
C LEU A 691 -13.21 -54.69 -19.00
N ALA A 692 -13.46 -53.61 -19.74
CA ALA A 692 -12.40 -52.94 -20.49
C ALA A 692 -11.26 -52.45 -19.58
N SER A 693 -11.60 -51.84 -18.44
CA SER A 693 -10.64 -51.35 -17.44
C SER A 693 -9.72 -52.46 -16.95
N LEU A 694 -10.29 -53.60 -16.54
CA LEU A 694 -9.49 -54.71 -15.99
C LEU A 694 -8.74 -55.52 -17.04
N ILE A 695 -9.24 -55.58 -18.28
CA ILE A 695 -8.49 -56.19 -19.38
C ILE A 695 -7.23 -55.37 -19.67
N ILE A 696 -7.35 -54.04 -19.74
CA ILE A 696 -6.19 -53.17 -19.98
C ILE A 696 -5.23 -53.23 -18.78
N ALA A 697 -5.74 -53.26 -17.54
CA ALA A 697 -4.92 -53.35 -16.35
C ALA A 697 -4.11 -54.65 -16.29
N ASN A 698 -4.75 -55.80 -16.54
CA ASN A 698 -4.07 -57.09 -16.62
C ASN A 698 -3.06 -57.14 -17.77
N GLY A 699 -3.39 -56.56 -18.94
CA GLY A 699 -2.46 -56.46 -20.06
C GLY A 699 -1.22 -55.63 -19.74
N ALA A 700 -1.41 -54.47 -19.10
CA ALA A 700 -0.32 -53.61 -18.66
C ALA A 700 0.56 -54.28 -17.59
N ALA A 701 -0.04 -54.99 -16.63
CA ALA A 701 0.69 -55.75 -15.61
C ALA A 701 1.48 -56.91 -16.23
N ALA A 702 0.90 -57.62 -17.20
CA ALA A 702 1.58 -58.70 -17.93
C ALA A 702 2.78 -58.20 -18.76
N MET A 703 2.75 -56.94 -19.19
CA MET A 703 3.89 -56.26 -19.83
C MET A 703 4.95 -55.76 -18.82
N GLY A 704 4.82 -56.10 -17.54
CA GLY A 704 5.78 -55.74 -16.50
C GLY A 704 5.65 -54.32 -15.95
N LYS A 705 4.51 -53.64 -16.18
CA LYS A 705 4.25 -52.30 -15.61
C LYS A 705 3.65 -52.40 -14.21
N LYS A 706 4.01 -51.45 -13.34
CA LYS A 706 3.36 -51.28 -12.03
C LYS A 706 2.01 -50.57 -12.21
N VAL A 707 0.90 -51.28 -12.07
CA VAL A 707 -0.42 -50.71 -12.37
C VAL A 707 -1.14 -50.29 -11.08
N THR A 708 -1.70 -49.08 -11.05
CA THR A 708 -2.57 -48.60 -9.96
C THR A 708 -3.92 -48.16 -10.51
N MET A 709 -5.01 -48.74 -9.99
CA MET A 709 -6.38 -48.46 -10.38
C MET A 709 -7.12 -47.75 -9.24
N PHE A 710 -7.56 -46.52 -9.48
CA PHE A 710 -8.29 -45.68 -8.54
C PHE A 710 -9.79 -45.70 -8.83
N PHE A 711 -10.55 -46.36 -7.96
CA PHE A 711 -12.00 -46.53 -8.07
C PHE A 711 -12.71 -45.42 -7.32
N THR A 712 -13.56 -44.67 -8.04
CA THR A 712 -14.27 -43.52 -7.51
C THR A 712 -15.73 -43.55 -7.94
N PHE A 713 -16.60 -42.90 -7.16
CA PHE A 713 -18.05 -42.90 -7.36
C PHE A 713 -18.61 -44.29 -7.76
N TRP A 714 -19.32 -44.41 -8.88
CA TRP A 714 -19.98 -45.64 -9.30
C TRP A 714 -19.03 -46.82 -9.52
N GLY A 715 -17.76 -46.56 -9.86
CA GLY A 715 -16.72 -47.56 -10.01
C GLY A 715 -16.43 -48.33 -8.71
N LEU A 716 -16.70 -47.75 -7.53
CA LEU A 716 -16.57 -48.45 -6.24
C LEU A 716 -17.44 -49.70 -6.15
N ASN A 717 -18.56 -49.77 -6.88
CA ASN A 717 -19.43 -50.94 -6.88
C ASN A 717 -18.75 -52.19 -7.46
N ILE A 718 -17.71 -52.02 -8.29
CA ILE A 718 -16.88 -53.11 -8.82
C ILE A 718 -16.13 -53.81 -7.68
N LEU A 719 -15.73 -53.05 -6.66
CA LEU A 719 -14.95 -53.55 -5.52
C LEU A 719 -15.80 -54.08 -4.37
N ARG A 720 -17.14 -53.97 -4.43
CA ARG A 720 -18.01 -54.43 -3.33
C ARG A 720 -18.12 -55.94 -3.30
N LYS A 721 -18.02 -56.55 -2.12
CA LYS A 721 -18.32 -57.97 -1.90
C LYS A 721 -19.75 -58.30 -2.34
N ALA A 722 -19.91 -59.45 -2.99
CA ALA A 722 -21.22 -59.92 -3.46
C ALA A 722 -22.16 -60.27 -2.30
N GLU A 723 -21.58 -60.72 -1.19
CA GLU A 723 -22.31 -61.07 0.04
C GLU A 723 -22.63 -59.83 0.88
N LYS A 724 -23.73 -59.90 1.63
CA LYS A 724 -24.15 -58.80 2.50
C LYS A 724 -23.32 -58.83 3.79
N VAL A 725 -22.45 -57.84 3.96
CA VAL A 725 -21.68 -57.64 5.19
C VAL A 725 -22.48 -56.77 6.17
N PRO A 726 -22.70 -57.22 7.43
CA PRO A 726 -23.40 -56.43 8.43
C PRO A 726 -22.48 -55.32 8.97
N VAL A 727 -22.80 -54.07 8.63
CA VAL A 727 -22.05 -52.88 9.06
C VAL A 727 -23.00 -51.83 9.64
N LYS A 728 -22.53 -51.07 10.64
CA LYS A 728 -23.33 -50.00 11.26
C LYS A 728 -23.32 -48.79 10.33
N LYS A 729 -24.51 -48.34 9.91
CA LYS A 729 -24.68 -47.22 8.99
C LYS A 729 -25.74 -46.26 9.49
N THR A 730 -25.63 -44.99 9.11
CA THR A 730 -26.75 -44.06 9.28
C THR A 730 -27.92 -44.49 8.40
N PHE A 731 -29.14 -44.03 8.72
CA PHE A 731 -30.33 -44.40 7.95
C PHE A 731 -30.20 -44.05 6.45
N LEU A 732 -29.59 -42.90 6.13
CA LEU A 732 -29.39 -42.44 4.76
C LEU A 732 -28.35 -43.32 4.03
N ASP A 733 -27.22 -43.64 4.67
CA ASP A 733 -26.16 -44.49 4.11
C ASP A 733 -26.63 -45.93 3.88
N ALA A 734 -27.46 -46.45 4.79
CA ALA A 734 -28.08 -47.77 4.64
C ALA A 734 -29.02 -47.83 3.44
N MET A 735 -29.76 -46.74 3.18
CA MET A 735 -30.66 -46.60 2.03
C MET A 735 -29.86 -46.49 0.71
N PHE A 736 -28.86 -45.60 0.64
CA PHE A 736 -27.98 -45.50 -0.53
C PHE A 736 -27.25 -46.83 -0.82
N GLY A 737 -26.68 -47.45 0.21
CA GLY A 737 -25.98 -48.74 0.11
C GLY A 737 -26.85 -49.92 -0.33
N ALA A 738 -28.18 -49.83 -0.18
CA ALA A 738 -29.16 -50.82 -0.64
C ALA A 738 -29.59 -50.62 -2.10
N MET A 739 -29.59 -49.38 -2.60
CA MET A 739 -29.96 -49.04 -3.98
C MET A 739 -28.84 -49.33 -5.00
N MET A 740 -27.61 -49.50 -4.54
CA MET A 740 -26.45 -49.74 -5.39
C MET A 740 -26.12 -51.23 -5.57
N PRO A 741 -25.59 -51.63 -6.75
CA PRO A 741 -25.19 -53.01 -7.01
C PRO A 741 -24.17 -53.52 -5.98
N ARG A 742 -24.27 -54.82 -5.66
CA ARG A 742 -23.30 -55.54 -4.82
C ARG A 742 -22.63 -56.62 -5.64
N GLY A 743 -21.31 -56.52 -5.77
CA GLY A 743 -20.51 -57.39 -6.60
C GLY A 743 -20.64 -57.14 -8.10
N THR A 744 -19.60 -57.57 -8.81
CA THR A 744 -19.48 -57.57 -10.28
C THR A 744 -20.65 -58.27 -10.99
N GLY A 745 -21.28 -59.23 -10.32
CA GLY A 745 -22.43 -60.01 -10.80
C GLY A 745 -23.68 -59.18 -11.11
N LYS A 746 -23.85 -58.01 -10.48
CA LYS A 746 -25.05 -57.16 -10.59
C LYS A 746 -24.82 -55.85 -11.35
N LEU A 747 -23.64 -55.66 -11.95
CA LEU A 747 -23.34 -54.47 -12.73
C LEU A 747 -24.15 -54.45 -14.05
N PRO A 748 -24.83 -53.34 -14.37
CA PRO A 748 -25.59 -53.20 -15.62
C PRO A 748 -24.65 -52.94 -16.81
N LEU A 749 -25.11 -53.22 -18.03
CA LEU A 749 -24.44 -52.71 -19.23
C LEU A 749 -24.72 -51.22 -19.45
N SER A 750 -23.70 -50.50 -19.94
CA SER A 750 -23.77 -49.06 -20.21
C SER A 750 -24.78 -48.70 -21.31
N LYS A 751 -24.95 -49.60 -22.28
CA LYS A 751 -25.93 -49.51 -23.38
C LYS A 751 -26.60 -50.87 -23.58
N LEU A 752 -27.83 -50.84 -24.12
CA LEU A 752 -28.61 -52.05 -24.45
C LEU A 752 -28.93 -52.94 -23.22
N ASN A 753 -29.00 -52.39 -22.00
CA ASN A 753 -29.29 -53.17 -20.78
C ASN A 753 -30.66 -53.89 -20.83
N MET A 754 -31.69 -53.30 -21.46
CA MET A 754 -33.03 -53.90 -21.66
C MET A 754 -33.62 -54.52 -20.38
N GLY A 755 -33.58 -53.77 -19.26
CA GLY A 755 -34.08 -54.25 -17.97
C GLY A 755 -33.30 -55.43 -17.38
N GLY A 756 -32.04 -55.64 -17.79
CA GLY A 756 -31.17 -56.73 -17.35
C GLY A 756 -30.98 -57.84 -18.39
N MET A 757 -31.83 -57.91 -19.42
CA MET A 757 -31.72 -58.93 -20.47
C MET A 757 -30.44 -58.79 -21.30
N GLY A 758 -30.01 -57.58 -21.63
CA GLY A 758 -28.77 -57.34 -22.35
C GLY A 758 -27.54 -57.78 -21.56
N THR A 759 -27.53 -57.51 -20.25
CA THR A 759 -26.47 -57.92 -19.33
C THR A 759 -26.36 -59.45 -19.26
N ALA A 760 -27.50 -60.15 -19.16
CA ALA A 760 -27.53 -61.62 -19.18
C ALA A 760 -27.05 -62.20 -20.54
N MET A 761 -27.48 -61.60 -21.65
CA MET A 761 -27.07 -62.00 -23.01
C MET A 761 -25.56 -61.80 -23.25
N MET A 762 -25.00 -60.69 -22.78
CA MET A 762 -23.56 -60.43 -22.87
C MET A 762 -22.76 -61.41 -22.02
N LYS A 763 -23.19 -61.70 -20.79
CA LYS A 763 -22.54 -62.72 -19.93
C LYS A 763 -22.60 -64.11 -20.55
N MET A 764 -23.72 -64.49 -21.16
CA MET A 764 -23.85 -65.77 -21.87
C MET A 764 -22.94 -65.83 -23.09
N THR A 765 -22.82 -64.73 -23.84
CA THR A 765 -21.96 -64.63 -25.02
C THR A 765 -20.48 -64.66 -24.64
N MET A 766 -20.09 -63.97 -23.56
CA MET A 766 -18.74 -64.02 -22.99
C MET A 766 -18.38 -65.45 -22.57
N LYS A 767 -19.29 -66.15 -21.88
CA LYS A 767 -19.11 -67.55 -21.50
C LYS A 767 -18.92 -68.46 -22.71
N ASN A 768 -19.77 -68.30 -23.74
CA ASN A 768 -19.66 -69.08 -24.99
C ASN A 768 -18.37 -68.76 -25.77
N LYS A 769 -17.85 -67.54 -25.64
CA LYS A 769 -16.59 -67.09 -26.26
C LYS A 769 -15.36 -67.23 -25.35
N HIS A 770 -15.49 -67.89 -24.20
CA HIS A 770 -14.39 -68.12 -23.25
C HIS A 770 -13.70 -66.82 -22.79
N VAL A 771 -14.45 -65.71 -22.68
CA VAL A 771 -13.96 -64.46 -22.11
C VAL A 771 -14.05 -64.54 -20.59
N ASN A 772 -12.94 -64.27 -19.90
CA ASN A 772 -12.89 -64.26 -18.44
C ASN A 772 -13.99 -63.37 -17.85
N THR A 773 -14.58 -63.84 -16.75
CA THR A 773 -15.52 -63.06 -15.96
C THR A 773 -14.80 -61.89 -15.26
N LEU A 774 -15.57 -60.89 -14.85
CA LEU A 774 -14.99 -59.72 -14.17
C LEU A 774 -14.33 -60.12 -12.84
N ASP A 775 -14.87 -61.10 -12.11
CA ASP A 775 -14.26 -61.64 -10.89
C ASP A 775 -12.90 -62.33 -11.17
N GLU A 776 -12.82 -63.11 -12.24
CA GLU A 776 -11.57 -63.74 -12.68
C GLU A 776 -10.52 -62.70 -13.09
N LEU A 777 -10.94 -61.59 -13.72
CA LEU A 777 -10.06 -60.48 -14.08
C LEU A 777 -9.57 -59.67 -12.86
N ILE A 778 -10.42 -59.46 -11.86
CA ILE A 778 -10.02 -58.87 -10.57
C ILE A 778 -8.98 -59.74 -9.89
N ALA A 779 -9.27 -61.04 -9.75
CA ALA A 779 -8.36 -61.99 -9.09
C ALA A 779 -7.02 -62.09 -9.83
N SER A 780 -7.05 -62.11 -11.17
CA SER A 780 -5.84 -62.08 -12.00
C SER A 780 -5.05 -60.79 -11.80
N ALA A 781 -5.70 -59.62 -11.74
CA ALA A 781 -5.03 -58.33 -11.56
C ALA A 781 -4.37 -58.22 -10.18
N GLN A 782 -5.07 -58.64 -9.12
CA GLN A 782 -4.51 -58.67 -7.77
C GLN A 782 -3.33 -59.63 -7.68
N LYS A 783 -3.42 -60.82 -8.30
CA LYS A 783 -2.31 -61.79 -8.36
C LYS A 783 -1.11 -61.26 -9.15
N ALA A 784 -1.35 -60.41 -10.16
CA ALA A 784 -0.32 -59.74 -10.94
C ALA A 784 0.26 -58.49 -10.25
N GLY A 785 -0.19 -58.16 -9.03
CA GLY A 785 0.33 -57.03 -8.25
C GLY A 785 -0.23 -55.67 -8.64
N VAL A 786 -1.40 -55.62 -9.30
CA VAL A 786 -2.10 -54.36 -9.58
C VAL A 786 -2.67 -53.79 -8.28
N LYS A 787 -2.33 -52.54 -7.97
CA LYS A 787 -2.77 -51.82 -6.77
C LYS A 787 -4.17 -51.26 -6.98
N PHE A 788 -5.13 -51.66 -6.16
CA PHE A 788 -6.51 -51.16 -6.23
C PHE A 788 -6.70 -50.13 -5.12
N VAL A 789 -7.14 -48.92 -5.46
CA VAL A 789 -7.32 -47.83 -4.50
C VAL A 789 -8.76 -47.36 -4.54
N ALA A 790 -9.48 -47.43 -3.42
CA ALA A 790 -10.82 -46.90 -3.27
C ALA A 790 -10.79 -45.45 -2.79
N CYS A 791 -11.51 -44.58 -3.51
CA CYS A 791 -11.66 -43.16 -3.18
C CYS A 791 -12.45 -42.99 -1.88
N THR A 792 -11.79 -42.57 -0.79
CA THR A 792 -12.42 -42.44 0.54
C THR A 792 -13.56 -41.43 0.53
N MET A 793 -13.41 -40.30 -0.17
CA MET A 793 -14.50 -39.33 -0.31
C MET A 793 -15.73 -39.95 -1.00
N SER A 794 -15.54 -40.77 -2.04
CA SER A 794 -16.66 -41.42 -2.71
C SER A 794 -17.27 -42.53 -1.86
N MET A 795 -16.46 -43.22 -1.04
CA MET A 795 -16.95 -44.19 -0.06
C MET A 795 -17.85 -43.53 0.98
N ASP A 796 -17.43 -42.37 1.51
CA ASP A 796 -18.23 -41.59 2.47
C ASP A 796 -19.54 -41.12 1.83
N VAL A 797 -19.47 -40.51 0.64
CA VAL A 797 -20.66 -40.01 -0.08
C VAL A 797 -21.66 -41.13 -0.41
N MET A 798 -21.16 -42.32 -0.72
CA MET A 798 -21.99 -43.47 -1.11
C MET A 798 -22.32 -44.39 0.07
N GLY A 799 -21.86 -44.04 1.27
CA GLY A 799 -22.07 -44.83 2.48
C GLY A 799 -21.55 -46.26 2.35
N ILE A 800 -20.39 -46.46 1.72
CA ILE A 800 -19.73 -47.78 1.58
C ILE A 800 -18.58 -47.84 2.60
N THR A 801 -18.56 -48.87 3.44
CA THR A 801 -17.48 -49.04 4.43
C THR A 801 -16.42 -50.01 3.92
N GLU A 802 -15.23 -49.98 4.53
CA GLU A 802 -14.08 -50.81 4.13
C GLU A 802 -14.42 -52.32 4.19
N GLU A 803 -15.21 -52.75 5.17
CA GLU A 803 -15.57 -54.15 5.35
C GLU A 803 -16.47 -54.69 4.23
N GLU A 804 -17.14 -53.80 3.49
CA GLU A 804 -17.97 -54.14 2.34
C GLU A 804 -17.16 -54.30 1.04
N LEU A 805 -15.88 -53.92 1.00
CA LEU A 805 -15.02 -54.09 -0.16
C LEU A 805 -14.30 -55.44 -0.14
N ILE A 806 -13.92 -55.91 -1.34
CA ILE A 806 -13.06 -57.10 -1.51
C ILE A 806 -11.70 -56.88 -0.84
N ASP A 807 -11.06 -57.96 -0.43
CA ASP A 807 -9.77 -57.88 0.25
C ASP A 807 -8.67 -57.43 -0.73
N GLY A 808 -7.63 -56.73 -0.22
CA GLY A 808 -6.52 -56.23 -1.04
C GLY A 808 -6.80 -54.91 -1.77
N VAL A 809 -7.70 -54.08 -1.23
CA VAL A 809 -7.98 -52.72 -1.70
C VAL A 809 -7.38 -51.72 -0.70
N ASP A 810 -6.59 -50.79 -1.21
CA ASP A 810 -6.08 -49.65 -0.47
C ASP A 810 -7.08 -48.49 -0.47
N PHE A 811 -6.93 -47.57 0.49
CA PHE A 811 -7.83 -46.43 0.64
C PHE A 811 -7.05 -45.13 0.46
N GLY A 812 -7.57 -44.22 -0.36
CA GLY A 812 -6.88 -42.96 -0.64
C GLY A 812 -7.78 -41.90 -1.25
N GLY A 813 -7.43 -40.64 -1.05
CA GLY A 813 -8.05 -39.51 -1.75
C GLY A 813 -7.36 -39.21 -3.08
N VAL A 814 -7.79 -38.13 -3.75
CA VAL A 814 -7.22 -37.69 -5.04
C VAL A 814 -5.69 -37.50 -4.96
N ALA A 815 -5.16 -37.03 -3.83
CA ALA A 815 -3.71 -36.87 -3.63
C ALA A 815 -2.93 -38.19 -3.67
N ALA A 816 -3.48 -39.27 -3.10
CA ALA A 816 -2.84 -40.59 -3.11
C ALA A 816 -2.76 -41.16 -4.54
N TYR A 817 -3.81 -40.93 -5.33
CA TYR A 817 -3.82 -41.28 -6.74
C TYR A 817 -2.88 -40.41 -7.58
N LEU A 818 -2.85 -39.09 -7.34
CA LEU A 818 -1.95 -38.18 -8.07
C LEU A 818 -0.48 -38.51 -7.79
N GLY A 819 -0.13 -38.92 -6.57
CA GLY A 819 1.22 -39.42 -6.26
C GLY A 819 1.60 -40.66 -7.07
N GLU A 820 0.69 -41.63 -7.20
CA GLU A 820 0.92 -42.82 -8.04
C GLU A 820 0.91 -42.47 -9.55
N ALA A 821 0.19 -41.42 -9.95
CA ALA A 821 0.15 -40.94 -11.33
C ALA A 821 1.42 -40.17 -11.72
N GLU A 822 2.04 -39.44 -10.80
CA GLU A 822 3.32 -38.77 -11.03
C GLU A 822 4.43 -39.77 -11.36
N ASP A 823 4.40 -40.96 -10.77
CA ASP A 823 5.38 -42.04 -11.01
C ASP A 823 4.98 -43.01 -12.14
N ALA A 824 3.80 -42.82 -12.75
CA ALA A 824 3.31 -43.62 -13.85
C ALA A 824 3.61 -43.00 -15.23
N TYR A 825 3.90 -43.85 -16.20
CA TYR A 825 4.12 -43.45 -17.60
C TYR A 825 2.78 -43.21 -18.33
N HIS A 826 1.75 -43.99 -18.03
CA HIS A 826 0.43 -43.87 -18.65
C HIS A 826 -0.64 -43.57 -17.60
N ASN A 827 -1.61 -42.74 -17.93
CA ASN A 827 -2.78 -42.49 -17.11
C ASN A 827 -4.08 -42.53 -17.94
N LEU A 828 -5.06 -43.34 -17.53
CA LEU A 828 -6.33 -43.53 -18.25
C LEU A 828 -7.52 -43.20 -17.34
N PHE A 829 -8.56 -42.59 -17.91
CA PHE A 829 -9.82 -42.30 -17.20
C PHE A 829 -10.96 -43.08 -17.87
N ILE A 830 -11.63 -43.97 -17.14
CA ILE A 830 -12.57 -44.97 -17.67
C ILE A 830 -13.92 -44.95 -16.94
#